data_AF-A0A926PH04-F1
#
_entry.id   AF-A0A926PH04-F1
#
_cell.length_a   1.000
_cell.length_b   1.000
_cell.length_c   1.000
_cell.angle_alpha   90.00
_cell.angle_beta   90.00
_cell.angle_gamma   90.00
#
_symmetry.space_group_name_H-M   'P 1'
#
loop_
_entity.id
_entity.type
_entity.pdbx_description
1 polymer ?
#
loop_
_entity_poly.entity_id
_entity_poly.type
_entity_poly.pdbx_seq_one_letter_code
_entity_poly.pdbx_strand_id
1 'polypeptide(L)'
;MSKLLWKTLLVSPAILGATLVVSVGAVRAVDSTSVSSANELNPKEAVQPLTAEVQSPQPQSIAILEAPTVQQTPEVATTATKAPVEAGTAQGNVPAQVVIPQNQQLNLATPETEAIAPVLSAPAANPTIAQATPSAPTESNVLEQINRYSREGNSNTIDQVTNVTQLSDVSPGDWAYEALQSLVERYGCIAGYPDGTYRGNRALTRYEFAAGLNACLQQVERLIAASVSDFVTREDLETLQRLVQEFEAELATLGTRVDDLEGRVAFLEDNQFSTTTKLVGEAIFAVTDSFGDINLGGLVGDDDVLDDDDDTNTIFGDRVRLELQTSFTGRDVLRTRLQAGNLEAFNVSPGSAEGTQTFNLFENGNDITLDWLSYTFPFGSSKIYVAAFGGIHSDYAPTLNPYFEDYDGGNGALSTFATESPIYRIGGGAGAAISLGVGPLESILGPSTLTVGYLAGDAANPGEDGGLFNGDYGALAQLNFNIGDRIGIGATYVHGYHDAFSPIFGLGAVGDASATAFSDQFTNGVVGTFFANNPSATGSLLSTGGFGNTVPTVSNSYGIEAAFRLTNNISISGFGSYTNAILLGQGGAEIWSYGAGVAFSDFGKEGNILGIFAGVQPYLGSVDAPGVNDVDIRDSDRPYHIEAFYKFQVSENISVTPGVIWLTAPNQGDDDAVIGTLRTTFRF
;
A
#
# COMPACT_ATOMS: atom_id res chain seq x y z
N MET A 1 40.81 -5.00 -9.00
CA MET A 1 40.21 -6.07 -9.83
C MET A 1 39.71 -5.45 -11.14
N SER A 2 39.37 -6.22 -12.19
CA SER A 2 39.23 -5.69 -13.55
C SER A 2 37.83 -5.16 -13.89
N LYS A 3 37.75 -4.28 -14.91
CA LYS A 3 36.49 -3.71 -15.46
C LYS A 3 35.56 -4.75 -16.14
N LEU A 4 35.88 -6.05 -16.05
CA LEU A 4 35.03 -7.13 -16.57
C LEU A 4 33.85 -7.41 -15.63
N LEU A 5 34.10 -7.44 -14.31
CA LEU A 5 33.08 -7.67 -13.26
C LEU A 5 31.92 -6.66 -13.32
N TRP A 6 32.24 -5.39 -13.59
CA TRP A 6 31.23 -4.33 -13.75
C TRP A 6 30.42 -4.42 -15.06
N LYS A 7 30.87 -5.22 -16.04
CA LYS A 7 30.10 -5.48 -17.27
C LYS A 7 29.24 -6.74 -17.19
N THR A 8 29.58 -7.69 -16.33
CA THR A 8 28.74 -8.87 -16.07
C THR A 8 27.54 -8.55 -15.18
N LEU A 9 27.59 -7.50 -14.35
CA LEU A 9 26.50 -7.10 -13.46
C LEU A 9 25.38 -6.30 -14.16
N LEU A 10 25.61 -5.80 -15.37
CA LEU A 10 24.70 -4.90 -16.10
C LEU A 10 23.86 -5.61 -17.19
N VAL A 11 23.76 -6.95 -17.14
CA VAL A 11 23.07 -7.74 -18.16
C VAL A 11 22.04 -8.68 -17.53
N SER A 12 20.76 -8.35 -17.76
CA SER A 12 19.55 -9.17 -17.50
C SER A 12 19.04 -9.28 -16.04
N PRO A 13 17.97 -8.53 -15.69
CA PRO A 13 17.13 -8.84 -14.52
C PRO A 13 16.42 -10.19 -14.59
N ALA A 14 16.28 -10.80 -15.78
CA ALA A 14 15.45 -11.98 -16.01
C ALA A 14 15.99 -13.29 -15.39
N ILE A 15 17.18 -13.29 -14.78
CA ILE A 15 17.78 -14.48 -14.17
C ILE A 15 17.26 -14.71 -12.73
N LEU A 16 16.84 -13.66 -12.01
CA LEU A 16 16.28 -13.78 -10.66
C LEU A 16 14.86 -14.38 -10.65
N GLY A 17 14.09 -14.25 -11.73
CA GLY A 17 12.76 -14.85 -11.85
C GLY A 17 12.75 -16.36 -12.11
N ALA A 18 13.90 -16.99 -12.36
CA ALA A 18 13.98 -18.36 -12.85
C ALA A 18 14.09 -19.44 -11.75
N THR A 19 14.38 -19.06 -10.50
CA THR A 19 14.58 -20.00 -9.38
C THR A 19 13.33 -20.27 -8.54
N LEU A 20 12.24 -19.52 -8.74
CA LEU A 20 11.01 -19.59 -7.93
C LEU A 20 9.94 -20.58 -8.45
N VAL A 21 10.24 -21.39 -9.48
CA VAL A 21 9.22 -22.21 -10.20
C VAL A 21 9.64 -23.68 -10.39
N VAL A 22 10.16 -24.35 -9.34
CA VAL A 22 10.29 -25.83 -9.32
C VAL A 22 10.06 -26.43 -7.93
N SER A 23 8.82 -26.59 -7.46
CA SER A 23 8.36 -27.73 -6.61
C SER A 23 6.91 -27.65 -6.05
N VAL A 24 5.89 -27.27 -6.84
CA VAL A 24 4.49 -27.51 -6.42
C VAL A 24 4.13 -28.97 -6.71
N GLY A 25 4.17 -29.85 -5.70
CA GLY A 25 4.21 -31.30 -6.01
C GLY A 25 3.87 -32.35 -4.94
N ALA A 26 3.38 -32.01 -3.74
CA ALA A 26 2.80 -33.02 -2.83
C ALA A 26 1.89 -32.42 -1.74
N VAL A 27 0.58 -32.63 -1.83
CA VAL A 27 -0.31 -32.54 -0.66
C VAL A 27 -0.37 -33.93 -0.01
N ARG A 28 -0.01 -34.02 1.28
CA ARG A 28 -0.35 -35.21 2.09
C ARG A 28 -0.49 -34.84 3.57
N ALA A 29 -1.31 -35.62 4.28
CA ALA A 29 -1.74 -35.32 5.64
C ALA A 29 -0.60 -35.35 6.67
N VAL A 30 -0.74 -34.50 7.69
CA VAL A 30 -0.02 -34.60 8.97
C VAL A 30 -0.57 -35.81 9.73
N ASP A 31 0.32 -36.63 10.27
CA ASP A 31 0.03 -37.65 11.28
C ASP A 31 1.16 -37.59 12.31
N SER A 32 0.82 -37.55 13.60
CA SER A 32 1.76 -37.07 14.62
C SER A 32 2.64 -38.18 15.21
N THR A 33 3.96 -37.98 15.24
CA THR A 33 4.85 -38.73 16.15
C THR A 33 6.16 -37.98 16.39
N SER A 34 6.61 -37.97 17.64
CA SER A 34 7.82 -37.29 18.10
C SER A 34 9.08 -38.16 17.96
N VAL A 35 10.21 -37.55 17.58
CA VAL A 35 11.55 -38.12 17.75
C VAL A 35 12.49 -37.03 18.29
N SER A 36 13.34 -37.39 19.24
CA SER A 36 14.24 -36.48 19.96
C SER A 36 15.56 -36.18 19.22
N SER A 37 16.14 -35.02 19.52
CA SER A 37 17.42 -34.52 19.00
C SER A 37 18.61 -35.47 19.24
N ALA A 38 19.62 -35.38 18.36
CA ALA A 38 20.96 -35.95 18.57
C ALA A 38 22.02 -35.03 17.95
N ASN A 39 23.08 -34.70 18.71
CA ASN A 39 24.14 -33.81 18.28
C ASN A 39 25.05 -34.48 17.23
N GLU A 40 25.52 -33.71 16.24
CA GLU A 40 26.77 -34.03 15.53
C GLU A 40 27.93 -33.22 16.12
N LEU A 41 29.13 -33.82 16.13
CA LEU A 41 30.36 -33.20 16.62
C LEU A 41 31.45 -33.20 15.54
N ASN A 42 32.23 -32.12 15.56
CA ASN A 42 33.29 -31.73 14.62
C ASN A 42 34.23 -32.88 14.18
N PRO A 43 34.48 -33.12 12.87
CA PRO A 43 35.22 -34.29 12.38
C PRO A 43 36.75 -34.11 12.33
N LYS A 44 37.51 -35.12 12.80
CA LYS A 44 38.88 -35.38 12.32
C LYS A 44 39.50 -36.75 12.69
N GLU A 45 40.30 -37.25 11.74
CA GLU A 45 41.40 -38.24 11.83
C GLU A 45 41.16 -39.76 11.92
N ALA A 46 42.17 -40.48 11.40
CA ALA A 46 42.51 -41.90 11.50
C ALA A 46 41.58 -42.97 10.86
N VAL A 47 42.00 -43.46 9.67
CA VAL A 47 41.47 -44.68 9.02
C VAL A 47 42.31 -45.91 9.40
N GLN A 48 41.65 -47.01 9.80
CA GLN A 48 42.16 -48.38 9.60
C GLN A 48 40.99 -49.38 9.49
N PRO A 49 41.15 -50.50 8.76
CA PRO A 49 40.01 -51.31 8.31
C PRO A 49 39.64 -52.45 9.27
N LEU A 50 38.35 -52.79 9.33
CA LEU A 50 37.86 -54.03 9.93
C LEU A 50 37.21 -54.94 8.86
N THR A 51 37.58 -56.21 8.89
CA THR A 51 37.04 -57.26 8.02
C THR A 51 35.65 -57.70 8.49
N ALA A 52 34.72 -57.88 7.55
CA ALA A 52 33.40 -58.40 7.86
C ALA A 52 33.41 -59.92 8.08
N GLU A 53 32.73 -60.38 9.12
CA GLU A 53 32.28 -61.77 9.26
C GLU A 53 30.83 -61.76 9.82
N VAL A 54 29.98 -62.67 9.33
CA VAL A 54 28.52 -62.59 9.50
C VAL A 54 28.04 -63.74 10.39
N GLN A 55 27.21 -63.45 11.40
CA GLN A 55 26.61 -64.47 12.24
C GLN A 55 25.12 -64.18 12.51
N SER A 56 24.26 -65.17 12.23
CA SER A 56 22.80 -65.05 12.31
C SER A 56 22.25 -65.42 13.69
N PRO A 57 21.16 -64.80 14.17
CA PRO A 57 20.55 -65.11 15.47
C PRO A 57 19.66 -66.37 15.46
N GLN A 58 19.45 -66.94 16.64
CA GLN A 58 18.45 -67.98 16.94
C GLN A 58 17.65 -67.60 18.21
N PRO A 59 16.36 -67.99 18.34
CA PRO A 59 15.45 -67.41 19.33
C PRO A 59 15.10 -68.35 20.51
N GLN A 60 14.67 -67.79 21.65
CA GLN A 60 13.83 -68.48 22.66
C GLN A 60 12.78 -67.54 23.29
N SER A 61 11.81 -68.14 23.99
CA SER A 61 10.48 -67.60 24.35
C SER A 61 10.17 -67.64 25.85
N ILE A 62 9.16 -66.90 26.33
CA ILE A 62 8.33 -67.07 27.56
C ILE A 62 7.40 -65.82 27.67
N ALA A 63 6.22 -65.76 28.32
CA ALA A 63 5.06 -66.64 28.54
C ALA A 63 3.94 -65.75 29.18
N ILE A 64 2.68 -66.21 29.28
CA ILE A 64 1.52 -65.40 29.78
C ILE A 64 1.08 -65.88 31.17
N LEU A 65 0.60 -64.97 32.05
CA LEU A 65 -0.24 -65.29 33.23
C LEU A 65 -1.10 -64.09 33.70
N GLU A 66 -2.05 -64.34 34.62
CA GLU A 66 -3.25 -63.51 34.89
C GLU A 66 -3.24 -62.75 36.24
N ALA A 67 -4.32 -61.99 36.51
CA ALA A 67 -4.49 -61.09 37.68
C ALA A 67 -5.33 -61.69 38.86
N PRO A 68 -5.26 -61.13 40.09
CA PRO A 68 -5.99 -61.61 41.27
C PRO A 68 -7.19 -60.74 41.75
N THR A 69 -8.08 -61.36 42.55
CA THR A 69 -9.29 -60.76 43.19
C THR A 69 -9.54 -61.42 44.58
N VAL A 70 -10.71 -61.19 45.23
CA VAL A 70 -11.23 -61.81 46.51
C VAL A 70 -10.74 -61.05 47.79
N GLN A 71 -11.47 -60.83 48.90
CA GLN A 71 -12.71 -61.44 49.48
C GLN A 71 -13.76 -60.41 50.02
N GLN A 72 -14.51 -60.73 51.10
CA GLN A 72 -15.61 -59.96 51.71
C GLN A 72 -15.74 -60.21 53.25
N THR A 73 -16.15 -59.16 54.00
CA THR A 73 -16.94 -59.05 55.27
C THR A 73 -16.82 -60.07 56.44
N PRO A 74 -17.02 -59.63 57.72
CA PRO A 74 -18.38 -59.60 58.32
C PRO A 74 -18.69 -58.38 59.24
N GLU A 75 -19.73 -58.49 60.09
CA GLU A 75 -20.63 -57.44 60.63
C GLU A 75 -20.61 -57.31 62.19
N VAL A 76 -21.21 -56.25 62.81
CA VAL A 76 -22.16 -56.27 63.99
C VAL A 76 -22.26 -54.96 64.86
N ALA A 77 -23.51 -54.60 65.22
CA ALA A 77 -24.02 -53.82 66.40
C ALA A 77 -23.80 -52.29 66.63
N THR A 78 -24.76 -51.50 66.13
CA THR A 78 -25.68 -50.58 66.88
C THR A 78 -25.34 -49.92 68.24
N THR A 79 -25.63 -48.61 68.35
CA THR A 79 -26.48 -48.02 69.43
C THR A 79 -27.11 -46.69 68.97
N ALA A 80 -28.11 -46.14 69.69
CA ALA A 80 -28.98 -45.06 69.17
C ALA A 80 -29.43 -44.00 70.22
N THR A 81 -30.24 -43.04 69.74
CA THR A 81 -30.96 -41.94 70.44
C THR A 81 -30.21 -40.60 70.57
N LYS A 82 -30.86 -39.41 70.57
CA LYS A 82 -32.30 -39.09 70.68
C LYS A 82 -32.63 -37.73 70.02
N ALA A 83 -33.81 -37.58 69.41
CA ALA A 83 -34.41 -36.26 69.07
C ALA A 83 -35.27 -35.74 70.26
N PRO A 84 -35.77 -34.49 70.25
CA PRO A 84 -37.05 -34.24 69.57
C PRO A 84 -37.30 -32.79 69.00
N VAL A 85 -38.17 -32.67 67.98
CA VAL A 85 -39.41 -31.82 67.91
C VAL A 85 -39.29 -30.28 68.04
N GLU A 86 -39.99 -29.39 67.30
CA GLU A 86 -40.87 -29.32 66.08
C GLU A 86 -41.12 -27.80 65.82
N ALA A 87 -41.84 -27.24 64.83
CA ALA A 87 -42.50 -27.58 63.55
C ALA A 87 -42.81 -26.23 62.83
N GLY A 88 -43.25 -26.13 61.57
CA GLY A 88 -43.46 -27.12 60.50
C GLY A 88 -44.40 -26.61 59.39
N THR A 89 -44.53 -27.39 58.30
CA THR A 89 -45.53 -27.34 57.19
C THR A 89 -45.66 -26.07 56.33
N ALA A 90 -45.95 -26.10 55.01
CA ALA A 90 -45.86 -27.06 53.90
C ALA A 90 -46.08 -26.23 52.57
N GLN A 91 -46.20 -26.68 51.31
CA GLN A 91 -46.23 -27.96 50.54
C GLN A 91 -46.03 -27.57 49.04
N GLY A 92 -45.59 -28.38 48.06
CA GLY A 92 -45.08 -29.76 47.98
C GLY A 92 -45.11 -30.28 46.52
N ASN A 93 -44.93 -31.60 46.34
CA ASN A 93 -45.08 -32.42 45.11
C ASN A 93 -44.01 -32.33 43.98
N VAL A 94 -43.40 -33.50 43.72
CA VAL A 94 -42.44 -33.93 42.67
C VAL A 94 -42.70 -35.45 42.50
N PRO A 95 -42.84 -36.06 41.30
CA PRO A 95 -41.69 -36.68 40.57
C PRO A 95 -41.90 -36.75 39.02
N ALA A 96 -41.11 -37.42 38.15
CA ALA A 96 -40.07 -38.45 38.36
C ALA A 96 -39.02 -38.55 37.23
N GLN A 97 -37.83 -39.06 37.63
CA GLN A 97 -36.88 -39.95 36.92
C GLN A 97 -36.57 -39.84 35.41
N VAL A 98 -35.26 -39.77 35.13
CA VAL A 98 -34.60 -40.16 33.88
C VAL A 98 -34.44 -41.69 33.81
N VAL A 99 -34.63 -42.29 32.64
CA VAL A 99 -34.25 -43.69 32.31
C VAL A 99 -33.68 -43.74 30.89
N ILE A 100 -32.58 -44.48 30.71
CA ILE A 100 -31.89 -44.67 29.42
C ILE A 100 -32.17 -46.07 28.86
N PRO A 101 -32.58 -46.21 27.59
CA PRO A 101 -32.46 -47.45 26.82
C PRO A 101 -31.26 -47.40 25.86
N GLN A 102 -30.53 -48.51 25.72
CA GLN A 102 -29.47 -48.69 24.72
C GLN A 102 -30.01 -49.31 23.41
N ASN A 103 -29.15 -49.28 22.39
CA ASN A 103 -29.15 -50.14 21.19
C ASN A 103 -30.25 -49.93 20.14
N GLN A 104 -29.90 -49.21 19.07
CA GLN A 104 -30.15 -49.71 17.71
C GLN A 104 -29.02 -49.29 16.76
N GLN A 105 -28.59 -50.22 15.90
CA GLN A 105 -27.59 -49.96 14.86
C GLN A 105 -28.22 -49.17 13.73
N LEU A 106 -27.51 -48.19 13.16
CA LEU A 106 -27.87 -47.59 11.88
C LEU A 106 -26.73 -47.81 10.87
N ASN A 107 -27.00 -48.60 9.83
CA ASN A 107 -26.08 -48.72 8.70
C ASN A 107 -26.11 -47.42 7.89
N LEU A 108 -24.97 -46.76 7.71
CA LEU A 108 -24.82 -45.76 6.66
C LEU A 108 -24.66 -46.48 5.32
N ALA A 109 -25.78 -46.58 4.58
CA ALA A 109 -25.76 -46.90 3.16
C ALA A 109 -25.65 -45.60 2.36
N THR A 110 -24.69 -45.53 1.44
CA THR A 110 -24.61 -44.47 0.43
C THR A 110 -25.76 -44.56 -0.57
N PRO A 111 -26.31 -43.41 -0.99
CA PRO A 111 -26.69 -43.25 -2.38
C PRO A 111 -26.10 -41.99 -3.02
N GLU A 112 -25.44 -42.22 -4.16
CA GLU A 112 -25.59 -41.50 -5.44
C GLU A 112 -25.73 -39.96 -5.44
N THR A 113 -24.63 -39.35 -5.88
CA THR A 113 -24.49 -38.11 -6.65
C THR A 113 -25.71 -37.68 -7.49
N GLU A 114 -26.28 -36.50 -7.18
CA GLU A 114 -26.84 -35.60 -8.20
C GLU A 114 -26.24 -34.19 -8.04
N ALA A 115 -25.67 -33.65 -9.12
CA ALA A 115 -25.06 -32.32 -9.14
C ALA A 115 -26.06 -31.27 -9.65
N ILE A 116 -26.59 -30.45 -8.75
CA ILE A 116 -27.57 -29.39 -9.10
C ILE A 116 -26.86 -28.04 -9.15
N ALA A 117 -26.46 -27.62 -10.36
CA ALA A 117 -25.92 -26.28 -10.59
C ALA A 117 -27.07 -25.24 -10.69
N PRO A 118 -27.01 -24.11 -9.95
CA PRO A 118 -28.02 -23.06 -10.05
C PRO A 118 -27.83 -22.24 -11.33
N VAL A 119 -28.61 -22.55 -12.38
CA VAL A 119 -28.63 -21.76 -13.62
C VAL A 119 -29.39 -20.45 -13.39
N LEU A 120 -28.67 -19.38 -13.04
CA LEU A 120 -29.22 -18.02 -13.15
C LEU A 120 -29.17 -17.54 -14.61
N SER A 121 -30.36 -17.32 -15.19
CA SER A 121 -30.53 -16.76 -16.52
C SER A 121 -30.37 -15.23 -16.49
N ALA A 122 -29.18 -14.74 -16.86
CA ALA A 122 -28.95 -13.32 -17.04
C ALA A 122 -29.67 -12.78 -18.30
N PRO A 123 -30.54 -11.76 -18.20
CA PRO A 123 -31.06 -11.06 -19.37
C PRO A 123 -29.97 -10.13 -19.94
N ALA A 124 -29.77 -10.16 -21.26
CA ALA A 124 -28.79 -9.32 -21.93
C ALA A 124 -29.21 -7.83 -21.88
N ALA A 125 -28.57 -7.05 -21.02
CA ALA A 125 -28.79 -5.61 -20.91
C ALA A 125 -27.79 -4.83 -21.78
N ASN A 126 -28.29 -4.18 -22.84
CA ASN A 126 -27.50 -3.22 -23.62
C ASN A 126 -27.25 -1.95 -22.79
N PRO A 127 -26.00 -1.48 -22.62
CA PRO A 127 -25.71 -0.21 -21.95
C PRO A 127 -25.96 0.97 -22.90
N THR A 128 -27.21 1.39 -23.07
CA THR A 128 -27.57 2.66 -23.71
C THR A 128 -27.16 3.84 -22.82
N ILE A 129 -25.98 4.40 -23.05
CA ILE A 129 -25.57 5.69 -22.49
C ILE A 129 -26.30 6.80 -23.27
N ALA A 130 -27.03 7.66 -22.54
CA ALA A 130 -27.64 8.85 -23.12
C ALA A 130 -26.63 10.01 -23.11
N GLN A 131 -26.27 10.51 -24.30
CA GLN A 131 -25.64 11.81 -24.47
C GLN A 131 -26.56 12.71 -25.31
N ALA A 132 -26.72 13.97 -24.87
CA ALA A 132 -27.44 14.98 -25.63
C ALA A 132 -26.55 15.61 -26.70
N THR A 133 -27.16 16.06 -27.79
CA THR A 133 -26.50 16.71 -28.93
C THR A 133 -25.93 18.11 -28.56
N PRO A 134 -24.94 18.59 -29.32
CA PRO A 134 -25.28 19.46 -30.45
C PRO A 134 -25.02 18.82 -31.82
N SER A 135 -25.91 19.08 -32.79
CA SER A 135 -25.74 18.67 -34.18
C SER A 135 -24.80 19.64 -34.91
N ALA A 136 -23.87 19.10 -35.70
CA ALA A 136 -23.07 19.92 -36.63
C ALA A 136 -23.96 20.56 -37.72
N PRO A 137 -23.68 21.80 -38.17
CA PRO A 137 -24.47 22.46 -39.20
C PRO A 137 -24.23 21.88 -40.60
N THR A 138 -25.27 21.83 -41.42
CA THR A 138 -25.20 21.33 -42.80
C THR A 138 -24.48 22.33 -43.71
N GLU A 139 -23.42 21.90 -44.41
CA GLU A 139 -22.58 22.78 -45.25
C GLU A 139 -23.30 23.42 -46.46
N SER A 140 -24.48 22.91 -46.83
CA SER A 140 -25.23 23.33 -48.02
C SER A 140 -25.71 24.78 -48.03
N ASN A 141 -25.54 25.54 -46.94
CA ASN A 141 -25.99 26.94 -46.83
C ASN A 141 -24.88 27.99 -47.07
N VAL A 142 -23.61 27.63 -46.92
CA VAL A 142 -22.49 28.61 -47.04
C VAL A 142 -22.24 28.99 -48.49
N LEU A 143 -22.31 28.00 -49.40
CA LEU A 143 -22.00 28.17 -50.81
C LEU A 143 -23.00 29.09 -51.54
N GLU A 144 -24.27 29.13 -51.10
CA GLU A 144 -25.27 30.04 -51.67
C GLU A 144 -25.11 31.49 -51.15
N GLN A 145 -24.53 31.68 -49.97
CA GLN A 145 -24.28 33.02 -49.42
C GLN A 145 -23.12 33.74 -50.14
N ILE A 146 -22.02 33.03 -50.43
CA ILE A 146 -20.86 33.55 -51.18
C ILE A 146 -21.27 34.04 -52.58
N ASN A 147 -22.17 33.32 -53.25
CA ASN A 147 -22.69 33.67 -54.57
C ASN A 147 -23.53 34.95 -54.60
N ARG A 148 -24.02 35.44 -53.45
CA ARG A 148 -24.78 36.70 -53.35
C ARG A 148 -23.87 37.92 -53.16
N TYR A 149 -22.79 37.80 -52.38
CA TYR A 149 -21.84 38.91 -52.17
C TYR A 149 -21.02 39.27 -53.42
N SER A 150 -20.87 38.35 -54.37
CA SER A 150 -20.09 38.57 -55.60
C SER A 150 -20.81 39.41 -56.69
N ARG A 151 -21.88 40.16 -56.34
CA ARG A 151 -22.72 40.89 -57.31
C ARG A 151 -23.13 42.31 -56.92
N GLU A 152 -22.60 42.86 -55.82
CA GLU A 152 -22.89 44.25 -55.38
C GLU A 152 -21.63 45.12 -55.42
N GLY A 153 -21.35 45.73 -56.58
CA GLY A 153 -20.22 46.64 -56.77
C GLY A 153 -20.09 47.10 -58.23
N ASN A 154 -20.66 48.26 -58.56
CA ASN A 154 -20.87 48.68 -59.96
C ASN A 154 -20.12 49.97 -60.33
N SER A 155 -19.91 50.12 -61.64
CA SER A 155 -19.71 51.36 -62.42
C SER A 155 -18.29 51.82 -62.81
N ASN A 156 -18.16 51.96 -64.14
CA ASN A 156 -17.29 52.83 -64.94
C ASN A 156 -15.93 52.28 -65.41
N THR A 157 -15.55 52.39 -66.70
CA THR A 157 -16.29 52.68 -67.97
C THR A 157 -15.34 52.38 -69.14
N ILE A 158 -15.84 51.92 -70.29
CA ILE A 158 -15.50 52.37 -71.66
C ILE A 158 -16.33 51.61 -72.71
N ASP A 159 -16.71 52.31 -73.78
CA ASP A 159 -17.37 51.90 -75.04
C ASP A 159 -18.67 51.07 -74.97
N GLN A 160 -19.72 51.63 -75.59
CA GLN A 160 -21.07 51.04 -75.63
C GLN A 160 -21.18 49.94 -76.69
N VAL A 161 -21.50 48.72 -76.27
CA VAL A 161 -22.05 47.69 -77.16
C VAL A 161 -23.55 47.91 -77.30
N THR A 162 -24.03 48.13 -78.52
CA THR A 162 -25.45 48.26 -78.86
C THR A 162 -26.19 46.97 -78.49
N ASN A 163 -27.17 47.05 -77.59
CA ASN A 163 -27.92 45.87 -77.15
C ASN A 163 -28.83 45.36 -78.29
N VAL A 164 -29.14 44.06 -78.36
CA VAL A 164 -30.00 43.50 -79.43
C VAL A 164 -31.40 44.13 -79.45
N THR A 165 -31.93 44.53 -78.28
CA THR A 165 -33.20 45.29 -78.18
C THR A 165 -33.17 46.69 -78.83
N GLN A 166 -32.00 47.18 -79.22
CA GLN A 166 -31.79 48.46 -79.91
C GLN A 166 -31.60 48.28 -81.43
N LEU A 167 -31.56 47.04 -81.93
CA LEU A 167 -31.46 46.74 -83.37
C LEU A 167 -32.87 46.75 -83.99
N SER A 168 -33.17 47.83 -84.70
CA SER A 168 -34.51 48.17 -85.18
C SER A 168 -35.11 47.21 -86.23
N ASP A 169 -34.32 46.26 -86.74
CA ASP A 169 -34.71 45.25 -87.73
C ASP A 169 -34.59 43.80 -87.22
N VAL A 170 -34.47 43.58 -85.90
CA VAL A 170 -34.45 42.25 -85.27
C VAL A 170 -35.53 42.14 -84.20
N SER A 171 -36.46 41.21 -84.37
CA SER A 171 -37.61 40.98 -83.49
C SER A 171 -37.39 39.78 -82.56
N PRO A 172 -37.92 39.78 -81.32
CA PRO A 172 -37.93 38.60 -80.44
C PRO A 172 -38.61 37.35 -81.02
N GLY A 173 -39.34 37.47 -82.14
CA GLY A 173 -39.90 36.34 -82.89
C GLY A 173 -39.00 35.77 -83.99
N ASP A 174 -37.85 36.39 -84.27
CA ASP A 174 -36.94 35.96 -85.33
C ASP A 174 -36.04 34.80 -84.86
N TRP A 175 -35.86 33.79 -85.70
CA TRP A 175 -35.05 32.59 -85.41
C TRP A 175 -33.60 32.87 -84.99
N ALA A 176 -33.07 34.05 -85.36
CA ALA A 176 -31.71 34.47 -85.04
C ALA A 176 -31.61 35.29 -83.73
N TYR A 177 -32.72 35.68 -83.11
CA TYR A 177 -32.74 36.60 -81.97
C TYR A 177 -31.89 36.11 -80.79
N GLU A 178 -32.11 34.88 -80.33
CA GLU A 178 -31.33 34.28 -79.22
C GLU A 178 -29.83 34.15 -79.56
N ALA A 179 -29.51 33.81 -80.81
CA ALA A 179 -28.12 33.67 -81.26
C ALA A 179 -27.40 35.03 -81.29
N LEU A 180 -28.08 36.08 -81.76
CA LEU A 180 -27.57 37.45 -81.73
C LEU A 180 -27.48 37.97 -80.29
N GLN A 181 -28.48 37.70 -79.45
CA GLN A 181 -28.45 38.08 -78.03
C GLN A 181 -27.23 37.49 -77.33
N SER A 182 -26.96 36.20 -77.54
CA SER A 182 -25.75 35.54 -77.04
C SER A 182 -24.46 36.19 -77.56
N LEU A 183 -24.33 36.42 -78.87
CA LEU A 183 -23.13 37.01 -79.47
C LEU A 183 -22.86 38.46 -79.03
N VAL A 184 -23.91 39.25 -78.82
CA VAL A 184 -23.82 40.65 -78.42
C VAL A 184 -23.65 40.79 -76.91
N GLU A 185 -24.54 40.21 -76.10
CA GLU A 185 -24.57 40.43 -74.65
C GLU A 185 -23.52 39.59 -73.88
N ARG A 186 -23.26 38.34 -74.31
CA ARG A 186 -22.36 37.42 -73.59
C ARG A 186 -20.91 37.47 -74.09
N TYR A 187 -20.71 37.73 -75.38
CA TYR A 187 -19.37 37.72 -75.99
C TYR A 187 -18.91 39.09 -76.49
N GLY A 188 -19.78 40.09 -76.64
CA GLY A 188 -19.42 41.41 -77.20
C GLY A 188 -18.90 41.35 -78.64
N CYS A 189 -19.24 40.29 -79.39
CA CYS A 189 -18.68 39.97 -80.71
C CYS A 189 -19.22 40.85 -81.85
N ILE A 190 -20.38 41.47 -81.66
CA ILE A 190 -21.16 42.16 -82.68
C ILE A 190 -21.78 43.41 -82.03
N ALA A 191 -21.84 44.53 -82.76
CA ALA A 191 -22.45 45.78 -82.31
C ALA A 191 -23.55 46.33 -83.27
N GLY A 192 -23.88 45.58 -84.33
CA GLY A 192 -24.73 46.06 -85.43
C GLY A 192 -24.01 47.06 -86.36
N TYR A 193 -24.79 47.72 -87.22
CA TYR A 193 -24.34 48.83 -88.06
C TYR A 193 -24.61 50.18 -87.36
N PRO A 194 -23.87 51.26 -87.68
CA PRO A 194 -24.03 52.59 -87.04
C PRO A 194 -25.40 53.27 -87.22
N ASP A 195 -26.32 52.67 -87.97
CA ASP A 195 -27.70 53.13 -88.16
C ASP A 195 -28.72 52.39 -87.26
N GLY A 196 -28.26 51.54 -86.33
CA GLY A 196 -29.13 50.78 -85.44
C GLY A 196 -29.83 49.60 -86.12
N THR A 197 -29.16 48.97 -87.10
CA THR A 197 -29.66 47.75 -87.79
C THR A 197 -28.63 46.61 -87.71
N TYR A 198 -29.09 45.36 -87.83
CA TYR A 198 -28.27 44.18 -88.09
C TYR A 198 -28.22 43.83 -89.59
N ARG A 199 -29.24 44.26 -90.36
CA ARG A 199 -29.44 44.01 -91.79
C ARG A 199 -29.58 42.53 -92.13
N GLY A 200 -30.21 41.75 -91.25
CA GLY A 200 -30.36 40.29 -91.40
C GLY A 200 -31.12 39.86 -92.67
N ASN A 201 -31.98 40.73 -93.20
CA ASN A 201 -32.82 40.47 -94.38
C ASN A 201 -32.11 40.68 -95.74
N ARG A 202 -30.79 40.93 -95.78
CA ARG A 202 -30.02 41.02 -97.03
C ARG A 202 -29.04 39.86 -97.19
N ALA A 203 -28.81 39.45 -98.44
CA ALA A 203 -27.69 38.57 -98.75
C ALA A 203 -26.36 39.29 -98.44
N LEU A 204 -25.60 38.74 -97.49
CA LEU A 204 -24.29 39.25 -97.08
C LEU A 204 -23.18 38.71 -98.00
N THR A 205 -22.14 39.50 -98.24
CA THR A 205 -20.98 39.05 -99.03
C THR A 205 -20.04 38.18 -98.19
N ARG A 206 -19.31 37.28 -98.86
CA ARG A 206 -18.30 36.42 -98.21
C ARG A 206 -17.22 37.22 -97.46
N TYR A 207 -16.95 38.45 -97.88
CA TYR A 207 -16.00 39.36 -97.22
C TYR A 207 -16.59 40.01 -95.97
N GLU A 208 -17.86 40.43 -95.99
CA GLU A 208 -18.56 40.93 -94.79
C GLU A 208 -18.65 39.84 -93.70
N PHE A 209 -18.92 38.57 -94.08
CA PHE A 209 -18.89 37.46 -93.14
C PHE A 209 -17.50 37.27 -92.50
N ALA A 210 -16.46 37.22 -93.34
CA ALA A 210 -15.10 37.01 -92.87
C ALA A 210 -14.62 38.15 -91.94
N ALA A 211 -15.00 39.40 -92.22
CA ALA A 211 -14.69 40.54 -91.37
C ALA A 211 -15.38 40.44 -89.99
N GLY A 212 -16.68 40.15 -89.96
CA GLY A 212 -17.43 39.99 -88.70
C GLY A 212 -16.97 38.79 -87.87
N LEU A 213 -16.70 37.65 -88.51
CA LEU A 213 -16.17 36.46 -87.85
C LEU A 213 -14.77 36.72 -87.27
N ASN A 214 -13.88 37.38 -88.02
CA ASN A 214 -12.54 37.73 -87.55
C ASN A 214 -12.59 38.69 -86.34
N ALA A 215 -13.47 39.69 -86.36
CA ALA A 215 -13.67 40.59 -85.22
C ALA A 215 -14.19 39.84 -83.97
N CYS A 216 -15.14 38.92 -84.14
CA CYS A 216 -15.62 38.08 -83.05
C CYS A 216 -14.54 37.13 -82.51
N LEU A 217 -13.75 36.50 -83.39
CA LEU A 217 -12.64 35.63 -82.96
C LEU A 217 -11.60 36.42 -82.15
N GLN A 218 -11.21 37.62 -82.56
CA GLN A 218 -10.30 38.48 -81.78
C GLN A 218 -10.89 38.98 -80.45
N GLN A 219 -12.22 39.07 -80.35
CA GLN A 219 -12.92 39.36 -79.09
C GLN A 219 -12.92 38.14 -78.16
N VAL A 220 -13.20 36.95 -78.70
CA VAL A 220 -13.13 35.67 -77.97
C VAL A 220 -11.70 35.36 -77.53
N GLU A 221 -10.70 35.58 -78.37
CA GLU A 221 -9.28 35.43 -78.03
C GLU A 221 -8.87 36.36 -76.88
N ARG A 222 -9.34 37.62 -76.86
CA ARG A 222 -9.11 38.53 -75.73
C ARG A 222 -9.85 38.12 -74.46
N LEU A 223 -11.08 37.62 -74.56
CA LEU A 223 -11.81 37.09 -73.40
C LEU A 223 -11.16 35.82 -72.83
N ILE A 224 -10.64 34.94 -73.69
CA ILE A 224 -9.86 33.76 -73.27
C ILE A 224 -8.54 34.20 -72.64
N ALA A 225 -7.77 35.09 -73.28
CA ALA A 225 -6.50 35.56 -72.73
C ALA A 225 -6.67 36.21 -71.34
N ALA A 226 -7.69 37.06 -71.16
CA ALA A 226 -7.97 37.74 -69.90
C ALA A 226 -8.58 36.83 -68.81
N SER A 227 -9.23 35.72 -69.17
CA SER A 227 -9.73 34.72 -68.21
C SER A 227 -8.72 33.62 -67.90
N VAL A 228 -7.72 33.39 -68.75
CA VAL A 228 -6.62 32.45 -68.51
C VAL A 228 -5.47 33.10 -67.72
N SER A 229 -5.31 34.43 -67.77
CA SER A 229 -4.27 35.14 -67.01
C SER A 229 -4.48 35.17 -65.49
N ASP A 230 -5.71 34.89 -65.02
CA ASP A 230 -6.10 34.99 -63.61
C ASP A 230 -6.20 33.62 -62.89
N PHE A 231 -5.89 32.52 -63.60
CA PHE A 231 -5.82 31.17 -63.01
C PHE A 231 -4.36 30.69 -62.96
N VAL A 232 -3.80 30.71 -61.76
CA VAL A 232 -2.42 30.31 -61.41
C VAL A 232 -1.38 31.29 -61.98
N THR A 233 -1.02 32.31 -61.19
CA THR A 233 0.24 33.01 -61.42
C THR A 233 1.41 32.05 -61.20
N ARG A 234 2.60 32.41 -61.70
CA ARG A 234 3.79 31.57 -61.50
C ARG A 234 4.17 31.52 -60.02
N GLU A 235 3.95 32.64 -59.35
CA GLU A 235 4.14 32.89 -57.94
C GLU A 235 3.17 32.07 -57.07
N ASP A 236 1.92 31.86 -57.50
CA ASP A 236 0.99 30.92 -56.88
C ASP A 236 1.45 29.47 -57.05
N LEU A 237 1.91 29.09 -58.25
CA LEU A 237 2.43 27.74 -58.51
C LEU A 237 3.66 27.43 -57.64
N GLU A 238 4.60 28.37 -57.56
CA GLU A 238 5.81 28.26 -56.73
C GLU A 238 5.46 28.29 -55.24
N THR A 239 4.43 29.03 -54.82
CA THR A 239 3.92 29.02 -53.44
C THR A 239 3.21 27.71 -53.08
N LEU A 240 2.39 27.15 -53.97
CA LEU A 240 1.75 25.85 -53.79
C LEU A 240 2.76 24.70 -53.81
N GLN A 241 3.78 24.76 -54.68
CA GLN A 241 4.87 23.77 -54.69
C GLN A 241 5.67 23.80 -53.40
N ARG A 242 6.01 25.00 -52.90
CA ARG A 242 6.65 25.15 -51.58
C ARG A 242 5.75 24.63 -50.46
N LEU A 243 4.47 24.99 -50.43
CA LEU A 243 3.53 24.50 -49.42
C LEU A 243 3.42 22.97 -49.46
N VAL A 244 3.36 22.35 -50.64
CA VAL A 244 3.36 20.88 -50.78
C VAL A 244 4.66 20.26 -50.26
N GLN A 245 5.82 20.87 -50.52
CA GLN A 245 7.11 20.40 -49.99
C GLN A 245 7.23 20.57 -48.46
N GLU A 246 6.73 21.69 -47.93
CA GLU A 246 6.64 21.95 -46.50
C GLU A 246 5.65 20.97 -45.82
N PHE A 247 4.51 20.67 -46.46
CA PHE A 247 3.57 19.65 -45.99
C PHE A 247 4.12 18.22 -46.11
N GLU A 248 4.87 17.84 -47.15
CA GLU A 248 5.54 16.54 -47.22
C GLU A 248 6.59 16.39 -46.08
N ALA A 249 7.35 17.45 -45.79
CA ALA A 249 8.33 17.45 -44.70
C ALA A 249 7.66 17.40 -43.31
N GLU A 250 6.59 18.15 -43.09
CA GLU A 250 5.78 18.10 -41.86
C GLU A 250 5.07 16.75 -41.71
N LEU A 251 4.51 16.17 -42.77
CA LEU A 251 3.87 14.84 -42.74
C LEU A 251 4.87 13.71 -42.49
N ALA A 252 6.08 13.77 -43.08
CA ALA A 252 7.15 12.83 -42.75
C ALA A 252 7.60 12.97 -41.29
N THR A 253 7.73 14.21 -40.80
CA THR A 253 8.06 14.50 -39.39
C THR A 253 6.97 13.99 -38.45
N LEU A 254 5.69 14.22 -38.78
CA LEU A 254 4.56 13.73 -38.02
C LEU A 254 4.48 12.20 -38.05
N GLY A 255 4.75 11.57 -39.20
CA GLY A 255 4.90 10.12 -39.34
C GLY A 255 5.93 9.56 -38.37
N THR A 256 7.17 10.05 -38.41
CA THR A 256 8.23 9.59 -37.46
C THR A 256 7.89 9.84 -35.98
N ARG A 257 7.04 10.83 -35.67
CA ARG A 257 6.53 11.08 -34.31
C ARG A 257 5.38 10.15 -33.93
N VAL A 258 4.57 9.73 -34.88
CA VAL A 258 3.56 8.67 -34.68
C VAL A 258 4.28 7.34 -34.51
N ASP A 259 5.26 7.01 -35.35
CA ASP A 259 6.08 5.79 -35.23
C ASP A 259 6.80 5.70 -33.86
N ASP A 260 7.37 6.81 -33.36
CA ASP A 260 7.95 6.89 -32.00
C ASP A 260 6.89 6.66 -30.91
N LEU A 261 5.72 7.29 -31.03
CA LEU A 261 4.64 7.16 -30.05
C LEU A 261 4.02 5.76 -30.07
N GLU A 262 3.78 5.17 -31.24
CA GLU A 262 3.27 3.80 -31.38
C GLU A 262 4.30 2.78 -30.86
N GLY A 263 5.59 2.93 -31.20
CA GLY A 263 6.65 2.09 -30.66
C GLY A 263 6.79 2.19 -29.14
N ARG A 264 6.60 3.39 -28.57
CA ARG A 264 6.60 3.62 -27.11
C ARG A 264 5.33 3.13 -26.42
N VAL A 265 4.17 3.21 -27.06
CA VAL A 265 2.92 2.63 -26.57
C VAL A 265 3.03 1.11 -26.56
N ALA A 266 3.43 0.48 -27.66
CA ALA A 266 3.65 -0.96 -27.74
C ALA A 266 4.65 -1.43 -26.68
N PHE A 267 5.77 -0.72 -26.47
CA PHE A 267 6.71 -1.04 -25.39
C PHE A 267 6.07 -0.93 -23.99
N LEU A 268 5.22 0.07 -23.73
CA LEU A 268 4.53 0.23 -22.45
C LEU A 268 3.41 -0.80 -22.24
N GLU A 269 2.76 -1.26 -23.30
CA GLU A 269 1.77 -2.34 -23.27
C GLU A 269 2.44 -3.71 -23.04
N ASP A 270 3.49 -4.03 -23.81
CA ASP A 270 4.27 -5.28 -23.68
C ASP A 270 4.99 -5.43 -22.33
N ASN A 271 5.27 -4.32 -21.63
CA ASN A 271 5.98 -4.31 -20.34
C ASN A 271 5.08 -3.91 -19.15
N GLN A 272 3.75 -3.83 -19.33
CA GLN A 272 2.84 -3.61 -18.20
C GLN A 272 2.60 -4.91 -17.42
N PHE A 273 3.09 -4.96 -16.18
CA PHE A 273 2.76 -6.04 -15.22
C PHE A 273 1.24 -6.11 -14.94
N SER A 274 0.58 -4.95 -14.92
CA SER A 274 -0.88 -4.78 -14.92
C SER A 274 -1.24 -3.33 -15.23
N THR A 275 -2.43 -3.09 -15.78
CA THR A 275 -3.01 -1.75 -15.95
C THR A 275 -3.44 -1.12 -14.62
N THR A 276 -3.72 -1.94 -13.60
CA THR A 276 -4.28 -1.54 -12.29
C THR A 276 -3.37 -1.83 -11.11
N THR A 277 -2.41 -2.75 -11.26
CA THR A 277 -1.51 -3.21 -10.18
C THR A 277 -0.08 -2.79 -10.44
N LYS A 278 0.54 -2.14 -9.46
CA LYS A 278 2.00 -1.90 -9.42
C LYS A 278 2.62 -2.84 -8.40
N LEU A 279 3.77 -3.42 -8.75
CA LEU A 279 4.68 -4.01 -7.77
C LEU A 279 5.57 -2.89 -7.23
N VAL A 280 5.84 -2.91 -5.92
CA VAL A 280 6.85 -2.10 -5.25
C VAL A 280 7.68 -3.03 -4.38
N GLY A 281 8.99 -3.04 -4.57
CA GLY A 281 9.93 -3.85 -3.80
C GLY A 281 10.78 -3.01 -2.85
N GLU A 282 11.03 -3.55 -1.65
CA GLU A 282 12.13 -3.13 -0.80
C GLU A 282 12.95 -4.38 -0.40
N ALA A 283 14.28 -4.28 -0.49
CA ALA A 283 15.19 -5.26 0.09
C ALA A 283 16.19 -4.53 0.98
N ILE A 284 16.24 -4.93 2.25
CA ILE A 284 17.17 -4.44 3.26
C ILE A 284 18.20 -5.52 3.53
N PHE A 285 19.47 -5.13 3.59
CA PHE A 285 20.57 -5.96 4.11
C PHE A 285 21.24 -5.18 5.25
N ALA A 286 21.39 -5.80 6.41
CA ALA A 286 21.98 -5.16 7.58
C ALA A 286 23.21 -5.96 8.07
N VAL A 287 24.33 -5.27 8.26
CA VAL A 287 25.35 -5.70 9.22
C VAL A 287 25.04 -4.95 10.51
N THR A 288 24.85 -5.66 11.62
CA THR A 288 24.48 -5.01 12.88
C THR A 288 24.98 -5.83 14.07
N ASP A 289 25.21 -5.16 15.19
CA ASP A 289 25.80 -5.74 16.39
C ASP A 289 25.32 -4.97 17.64
N SER A 290 25.30 -5.62 18.78
CA SER A 290 25.14 -4.97 20.10
C SER A 290 26.47 -4.98 20.86
N PHE A 291 26.61 -4.04 21.79
CA PHE A 291 27.77 -3.88 22.67
C PHE A 291 27.30 -3.38 24.04
N GLY A 292 27.57 -4.07 25.14
CA GLY A 292 27.19 -3.59 26.47
C GLY A 292 27.35 -4.62 27.58
N ASP A 293 26.94 -4.26 28.79
CA ASP A 293 26.72 -5.23 29.86
C ASP A 293 25.29 -5.77 29.69
N ILE A 294 25.14 -6.86 28.92
CA ILE A 294 23.83 -7.40 28.55
C ILE A 294 23.40 -8.39 29.63
N ASN A 295 22.82 -7.85 30.70
CA ASN A 295 22.44 -8.56 31.90
C ASN A 295 21.32 -9.58 31.63
N LEU A 296 21.69 -10.79 31.19
CA LEU A 296 20.78 -11.92 30.95
C LEU A 296 20.33 -12.60 32.25
N GLY A 297 20.84 -12.16 33.40
CA GLY A 297 20.32 -12.45 34.73
C GLY A 297 18.83 -12.09 34.84
N GLY A 298 18.03 -12.99 35.40
CA GLY A 298 16.57 -12.84 35.41
C GLY A 298 16.08 -11.62 36.19
N LEU A 299 14.88 -11.12 35.82
CA LEU A 299 14.19 -9.88 36.25
C LEU A 299 14.10 -9.57 37.76
N VAL A 300 14.62 -10.41 38.67
CA VAL A 300 14.57 -10.20 40.13
C VAL A 300 15.88 -10.64 40.81
N GLY A 301 16.94 -9.84 40.65
CA GLY A 301 17.98 -9.67 41.67
C GLY A 301 18.81 -10.89 42.09
N ASP A 302 19.23 -11.75 41.14
CA ASP A 302 20.21 -12.82 41.36
C ASP A 302 21.60 -12.38 40.84
N ASP A 303 22.16 -11.37 41.52
CA ASP A 303 23.38 -10.58 41.28
C ASP A 303 24.72 -11.39 41.30
N ASP A 304 24.66 -12.72 41.17
CA ASP A 304 25.76 -13.64 41.49
C ASP A 304 25.74 -14.93 40.62
N VAL A 305 25.04 -14.94 39.47
CA VAL A 305 24.81 -16.16 38.64
C VAL A 305 25.13 -16.03 37.13
N LEU A 306 25.08 -14.84 36.52
CA LEU A 306 25.43 -14.62 35.10
C LEU A 306 26.33 -13.38 34.88
N ASP A 307 27.50 -13.38 35.53
CA ASP A 307 28.67 -12.54 35.17
C ASP A 307 29.35 -13.16 33.93
N ASP A 308 28.69 -13.06 32.78
CA ASP A 308 29.22 -13.46 31.45
C ASP A 308 29.30 -12.21 30.55
N ASP A 309 30.47 -12.00 29.92
CA ASP A 309 30.71 -10.95 28.93
C ASP A 309 29.66 -11.00 27.79
N ASP A 310 29.45 -9.87 27.10
CA ASP A 310 28.58 -9.74 25.93
C ASP A 310 28.73 -10.89 24.91
N ASP A 311 27.80 -11.85 24.99
CA ASP A 311 27.76 -13.05 24.15
C ASP A 311 27.08 -12.78 22.79
N THR A 312 26.69 -11.52 22.51
CA THR A 312 26.15 -11.14 21.20
C THR A 312 27.26 -11.07 20.14
N ASN A 313 26.87 -11.16 18.86
CA ASN A 313 27.80 -11.41 17.77
C ASN A 313 27.36 -10.61 16.54
N THR A 314 28.33 -10.05 15.78
CA THR A 314 28.05 -9.28 14.56
C THR A 314 27.27 -10.11 13.54
N ILE A 315 25.96 -9.85 13.41
CA ILE A 315 25.10 -10.54 12.45
C ILE A 315 25.12 -9.86 11.09
N PHE A 316 24.88 -10.66 10.05
CA PHE A 316 24.53 -10.18 8.72
C PHE A 316 23.33 -10.96 8.18
N GLY A 317 22.27 -10.24 7.85
CA GLY A 317 21.02 -10.80 7.34
C GLY A 317 20.24 -9.81 6.50
N ASP A 318 19.03 -10.19 6.12
CA ASP A 318 18.18 -9.46 5.20
C ASP A 318 16.69 -9.45 5.58
N ARG A 319 15.96 -8.49 4.99
CA ARG A 319 14.50 -8.44 4.96
C ARG A 319 14.05 -8.00 3.56
N VAL A 320 13.20 -8.79 2.92
CA VAL A 320 12.59 -8.45 1.63
C VAL A 320 11.09 -8.25 1.80
N ARG A 321 10.57 -7.10 1.34
CA ARG A 321 9.14 -6.78 1.25
C ARG A 321 8.74 -6.60 -0.22
N LEU A 322 7.65 -7.23 -0.63
CA LEU A 322 7.05 -7.09 -1.97
C LEU A 322 5.58 -6.67 -1.82
N GLU A 323 5.27 -5.42 -2.19
CA GLU A 323 3.92 -4.85 -2.11
C GLU A 323 3.26 -4.78 -3.49
N LEU A 324 2.09 -5.42 -3.63
CA LEU A 324 1.19 -5.27 -4.77
C LEU A 324 0.18 -4.17 -4.46
N GLN A 325 0.33 -3.00 -5.09
CA GLN A 325 -0.59 -1.86 -5.00
C GLN A 325 -1.57 -1.90 -6.18
N THR A 326 -2.81 -2.32 -5.93
CA THR A 326 -3.87 -2.41 -6.95
C THR A 326 -4.89 -1.28 -6.78
N SER A 327 -5.25 -0.59 -7.85
CA SER A 327 -6.27 0.48 -7.86
C SER A 327 -7.40 0.16 -8.86
N PHE A 328 -8.64 0.20 -8.41
CA PHE A 328 -9.83 -0.10 -9.21
C PHE A 328 -10.54 1.16 -9.75
N THR A 329 -10.31 2.32 -9.13
CA THR A 329 -10.89 3.63 -9.53
C THR A 329 -9.84 4.73 -9.76
N GLY A 330 -8.55 4.42 -9.59
CA GLY A 330 -7.43 5.36 -9.76
C GLY A 330 -7.23 6.31 -8.56
N ARG A 331 -7.90 6.07 -7.43
CA ARG A 331 -7.82 6.89 -6.20
C ARG A 331 -7.83 6.07 -4.90
N ASP A 332 -8.26 4.83 -5.00
CA ASP A 332 -8.20 3.74 -4.02
C ASP A 332 -6.92 2.92 -4.19
N VAL A 333 -6.49 2.23 -3.14
CA VAL A 333 -5.38 1.26 -3.17
C VAL A 333 -5.73 0.06 -2.30
N LEU A 334 -5.80 -1.12 -2.91
CA LEU A 334 -5.64 -2.42 -2.25
C LEU A 334 -4.15 -2.74 -2.21
N ARG A 335 -3.62 -2.97 -1.00
CA ARG A 335 -2.26 -3.43 -0.75
C ARG A 335 -2.29 -4.90 -0.36
N THR A 336 -1.39 -5.67 -0.97
CA THR A 336 -0.99 -7.00 -0.50
C THR A 336 0.53 -6.99 -0.39
N ARG A 337 1.06 -6.93 0.84
CA ARG A 337 2.50 -6.94 1.12
C ARG A 337 2.91 -8.31 1.63
N LEU A 338 3.85 -8.94 0.93
CA LEU A 338 4.53 -10.15 1.37
C LEU A 338 5.87 -9.77 2.01
N GLN A 339 6.29 -10.52 3.03
CA GLN A 339 7.61 -10.37 3.66
C GLN A 339 8.33 -11.72 3.77
N ALA A 340 9.66 -11.67 3.68
CA ALA A 340 10.60 -12.65 4.19
C ALA A 340 11.71 -11.93 4.96
N GLY A 341 12.24 -12.53 6.02
CA GLY A 341 13.40 -11.99 6.75
C GLY A 341 14.07 -13.02 7.66
N ASN A 342 15.38 -12.84 7.90
CA ASN A 342 16.18 -13.66 8.82
C ASN A 342 16.97 -12.83 9.85
N LEU A 343 16.49 -11.61 10.12
CA LEU A 343 17.06 -10.73 11.12
C LEU A 343 16.22 -10.80 12.39
N GLU A 344 16.80 -11.39 13.44
CA GLU A 344 16.27 -11.38 14.80
C GLU A 344 16.41 -9.99 15.44
N ALA A 345 15.61 -9.72 16.48
CA ALA A 345 15.77 -8.56 17.33
C ALA A 345 16.90 -8.78 18.35
N PHE A 346 17.53 -7.69 18.83
CA PHE A 346 18.55 -7.80 19.87
C PHE A 346 17.89 -7.84 21.25
N ASN A 347 18.12 -8.93 21.99
CA ASN A 347 17.72 -9.08 23.38
C ASN A 347 18.68 -8.32 24.31
N VAL A 348 18.61 -6.99 24.28
CA VAL A 348 19.48 -6.07 25.06
C VAL A 348 19.24 -6.13 26.58
N SER A 349 18.16 -6.79 27.01
CA SER A 349 17.86 -7.19 28.38
C SER A 349 16.65 -8.15 28.32
N PRO A 350 16.59 -9.22 29.13
CA PRO A 350 15.53 -10.24 29.09
C PRO A 350 14.10 -9.70 28.91
N GLY A 351 13.50 -10.03 27.76
CA GLY A 351 12.11 -9.68 27.44
C GLY A 351 11.89 -8.21 27.04
N SER A 352 12.92 -7.39 26.92
CA SER A 352 12.77 -6.01 26.41
C SER A 352 12.68 -5.96 24.89
N ALA A 353 11.78 -5.11 24.38
CA ALA A 353 11.65 -4.83 22.95
C ALA A 353 12.48 -3.59 22.51
N GLU A 354 13.38 -3.08 23.36
CA GLU A 354 14.06 -1.79 23.16
C GLU A 354 15.19 -1.81 22.13
N GLY A 355 15.73 -2.99 21.83
CA GLY A 355 16.69 -3.23 20.75
C GLY A 355 16.05 -3.40 19.35
N THR A 356 14.74 -3.24 19.22
CA THR A 356 14.01 -3.49 17.97
C THR A 356 14.28 -2.41 16.92
N GLN A 357 14.64 -2.85 15.73
CA GLN A 357 14.88 -2.04 14.55
C GLN A 357 13.78 -2.24 13.50
N THR A 358 13.58 -1.27 12.61
CA THR A 358 12.46 -1.31 11.64
C THR A 358 12.45 -2.53 10.74
N PHE A 359 13.59 -3.22 10.62
CA PHE A 359 13.82 -4.34 9.71
C PHE A 359 13.90 -5.72 10.39
N ASN A 360 13.85 -5.81 11.73
CA ASN A 360 13.79 -7.08 12.48
C ASN A 360 12.50 -7.23 13.32
N LEU A 361 11.44 -6.54 12.91
CA LEU A 361 10.08 -6.63 13.48
C LEU A 361 9.42 -8.01 13.37
N PHE A 362 9.84 -8.84 12.41
CA PHE A 362 9.39 -10.23 12.27
C PHE A 362 10.53 -11.04 11.63
N GLU A 363 11.01 -12.06 12.34
CA GLU A 363 11.88 -13.12 11.79
C GLU A 363 10.98 -14.26 11.29
N ASN A 364 11.37 -14.93 10.20
CA ASN A 364 10.67 -16.13 9.73
C ASN A 364 11.54 -17.13 8.95
N GLY A 365 12.85 -17.20 9.20
CA GLY A 365 13.79 -18.06 8.47
C GLY A 365 13.90 -17.76 6.97
N ASN A 366 13.51 -16.56 6.53
CA ASN A 366 13.25 -16.19 5.13
C ASN A 366 12.10 -16.96 4.43
N ASP A 367 11.13 -17.52 5.18
CA ASP A 367 9.85 -17.95 4.60
C ASP A 367 9.02 -16.76 4.08
N ILE A 368 8.13 -16.99 3.11
CA ILE A 368 7.29 -15.93 2.52
C ILE A 368 5.93 -15.90 3.23
N THR A 369 5.73 -14.89 4.10
CA THR A 369 4.47 -14.64 4.80
C THR A 369 3.68 -13.49 4.16
N LEU A 370 2.37 -13.44 4.46
CA LEU A 370 1.58 -12.22 4.29
C LEU A 370 1.88 -11.31 5.49
N ASP A 371 2.35 -10.09 5.24
CA ASP A 371 2.69 -9.11 6.27
C ASP A 371 1.62 -7.99 6.37
N TRP A 372 1.01 -7.57 5.26
CA TRP A 372 -0.04 -6.54 5.26
C TRP A 372 -1.09 -6.77 4.17
N LEU A 373 -2.37 -6.72 4.54
CA LEU A 373 -3.49 -6.78 3.60
C LEU A 373 -4.53 -5.71 3.96
N SER A 374 -4.55 -4.61 3.22
CA SER A 374 -5.44 -3.47 3.49
C SER A 374 -6.01 -2.83 2.23
N TYR A 375 -7.22 -2.28 2.33
CA TYR A 375 -7.88 -1.51 1.26
C TYR A 375 -8.20 -0.10 1.76
N THR A 376 -7.64 0.91 1.09
CA THR A 376 -7.84 2.33 1.38
C THR A 376 -8.60 2.98 0.23
N PHE A 377 -9.68 3.71 0.51
CA PHE A 377 -10.44 4.43 -0.52
C PHE A 377 -11.00 5.77 -0.02
N PRO A 378 -10.99 6.84 -0.85
CA PRO A 378 -11.50 8.15 -0.47
C PRO A 378 -13.01 8.31 -0.72
N PHE A 379 -13.67 9.10 0.12
CA PHE A 379 -15.03 9.59 -0.09
C PHE A 379 -15.10 11.10 0.24
N GLY A 380 -15.36 11.93 -0.78
CA GLY A 380 -15.25 13.38 -0.63
C GLY A 380 -13.83 13.82 -0.25
N SER A 381 -13.68 14.56 0.85
CA SER A 381 -12.41 14.95 1.46
C SER A 381 -11.86 13.93 2.48
N SER A 382 -12.59 12.84 2.73
CA SER A 382 -12.30 11.86 3.79
C SER A 382 -11.75 10.55 3.20
N LYS A 383 -11.14 9.73 4.06
CA LYS A 383 -10.61 8.39 3.70
C LYS A 383 -11.25 7.31 4.58
N ILE A 384 -11.47 6.13 4.00
CA ILE A 384 -11.72 4.89 4.73
C ILE A 384 -10.52 3.97 4.51
N TYR A 385 -10.11 3.29 5.58
CA TYR A 385 -9.10 2.25 5.60
C TYR A 385 -9.73 0.98 6.18
N VAL A 386 -9.45 -0.18 5.61
CA VAL A 386 -9.87 -1.49 6.12
C VAL A 386 -8.68 -2.45 6.03
N ALA A 387 -8.28 -3.05 7.15
CA ALA A 387 -7.27 -4.11 7.20
C ALA A 387 -7.95 -5.47 7.37
N ALA A 388 -7.51 -6.46 6.59
CA ALA A 388 -7.82 -7.87 6.83
C ALA A 388 -6.68 -8.59 7.56
N PHE A 389 -5.45 -8.07 7.51
CA PHE A 389 -4.30 -8.56 8.24
C PHE A 389 -3.21 -7.48 8.34
N GLY A 390 -2.46 -7.46 9.45
CA GLY A 390 -1.23 -6.67 9.61
C GLY A 390 -1.39 -5.15 9.53
N GLY A 391 -2.58 -4.63 9.78
CA GLY A 391 -2.81 -3.19 9.84
C GLY A 391 -2.36 -2.59 11.17
N ILE A 392 -1.77 -1.40 11.11
CA ILE A 392 -1.31 -0.63 12.29
C ILE A 392 -1.94 0.77 12.31
N HIS A 393 -1.91 1.46 13.45
CA HIS A 393 -2.62 2.73 13.58
C HIS A 393 -2.05 3.86 12.68
N SER A 394 -0.73 3.88 12.46
CA SER A 394 -0.05 4.85 11.59
C SER A 394 -0.34 4.68 10.08
N ASP A 395 -0.91 3.55 9.65
CA ASP A 395 -1.34 3.35 8.24
C ASP A 395 -2.39 4.37 7.76
N TYR A 396 -3.17 4.94 8.70
CA TYR A 396 -4.33 5.77 8.41
C TYR A 396 -4.46 7.02 9.28
N ALA A 397 -3.79 7.04 10.43
CA ALA A 397 -3.67 8.18 11.33
C ALA A 397 -2.39 8.97 10.99
N PRO A 398 -2.45 10.30 10.75
CA PRO A 398 -1.25 11.06 10.43
C PRO A 398 -0.27 11.12 11.59
N THR A 399 0.97 10.77 11.30
CA THR A 399 2.13 10.68 12.18
C THR A 399 3.04 11.89 11.94
N LEU A 400 3.57 12.50 13.01
CA LEU A 400 4.28 13.79 12.94
C LEU A 400 5.78 13.69 13.18
N ASN A 401 6.45 12.71 12.53
CA ASN A 401 7.89 12.51 12.68
C ASN A 401 8.66 12.47 11.33
N PRO A 402 8.59 13.55 10.52
CA PRO A 402 9.16 13.58 9.17
C PRO A 402 10.67 13.29 9.15
N TYR A 403 11.10 12.55 8.12
CA TYR A 403 12.47 12.05 7.89
C TYR A 403 12.94 10.93 8.84
N PHE A 404 12.28 10.72 9.98
CA PHE A 404 12.49 9.57 10.85
C PHE A 404 11.54 8.41 10.50
N GLU A 405 10.28 8.72 10.24
CA GLU A 405 9.24 7.77 9.86
C GLU A 405 9.37 7.29 8.40
N ASP A 406 9.04 6.02 8.15
CA ASP A 406 8.98 5.41 6.80
C ASP A 406 8.08 4.15 6.72
N TYR A 407 7.03 4.04 7.54
CA TYR A 407 6.16 2.83 7.63
C TYR A 407 6.94 1.51 7.82
N ASP A 408 7.90 1.53 8.74
CA ASP A 408 8.87 0.47 9.01
C ASP A 408 9.76 0.08 7.80
N GLY A 409 9.90 0.98 6.82
CA GLY A 409 10.83 0.89 5.70
C GLY A 409 12.28 1.23 6.05
N GLY A 410 13.14 1.24 5.03
CA GLY A 410 14.58 1.48 5.17
C GLY A 410 15.04 2.94 4.97
N ASN A 411 14.15 3.89 4.71
CA ASN A 411 14.50 5.25 4.29
C ASN A 411 14.54 6.28 5.45
N GLY A 412 14.02 5.93 6.62
CA GLY A 412 14.00 6.74 7.84
C GLY A 412 15.01 6.28 8.90
N ALA A 413 14.61 6.33 10.17
CA ALA A 413 15.34 5.90 11.36
C ALA A 413 15.71 4.40 11.34
N LEU A 414 16.53 3.98 12.31
CA LEU A 414 16.91 2.58 12.53
C LEU A 414 15.93 1.85 13.47
N SER A 415 15.58 2.46 14.60
CA SER A 415 14.72 1.87 15.63
C SER A 415 13.22 2.07 15.39
N THR A 416 12.41 1.20 15.99
CA THR A 416 10.93 1.34 16.05
C THR A 416 10.48 2.49 16.98
N PHE A 417 11.36 2.91 17.90
CA PHE A 417 11.12 4.03 18.80
C PHE A 417 11.36 5.40 18.14
N ALA A 418 12.42 5.52 17.33
CA ALA A 418 12.74 6.78 16.67
C ALA A 418 11.86 7.07 15.45
N THR A 419 11.20 6.08 14.85
CA THR A 419 10.27 6.29 13.72
C THR A 419 9.03 7.09 14.09
N GLU A 420 8.33 6.76 15.19
CA GLU A 420 7.03 7.35 15.54
C GLU A 420 6.70 7.18 17.03
N SER A 421 5.60 7.80 17.49
CA SER A 421 5.15 7.62 18.87
C SER A 421 4.68 6.18 19.14
N PRO A 422 5.19 5.49 20.18
CA PRO A 422 4.76 4.12 20.54
C PRO A 422 3.25 3.93 20.69
N ILE A 423 2.47 5.00 20.92
CA ILE A 423 1.01 4.93 20.99
C ILE A 423 0.37 4.33 19.71
N TYR A 424 1.03 4.40 18.56
CA TYR A 424 0.57 3.79 17.31
C TYR A 424 0.80 2.27 17.22
N ARG A 425 1.51 1.67 18.20
CA ARG A 425 1.81 0.23 18.32
C ARG A 425 0.86 -0.52 19.27
N ILE A 426 -0.12 0.17 19.84
CA ILE A 426 -1.10 -0.38 20.79
C ILE A 426 -2.23 -1.05 20.01
N GLY A 427 -2.26 -2.39 20.03
CA GLY A 427 -3.12 -3.17 19.13
C GLY A 427 -2.65 -3.15 17.67
N GLY A 428 -3.39 -3.81 16.80
CA GLY A 428 -3.06 -3.99 15.38
C GLY A 428 -3.90 -5.12 14.76
N GLY A 429 -3.43 -5.74 13.69
CA GLY A 429 -4.10 -6.89 13.06
C GLY A 429 -5.15 -6.49 12.02
N ALA A 430 -6.42 -6.86 12.23
CA ALA A 430 -7.51 -6.61 11.28
C ALA A 430 -8.55 -5.63 11.85
N GLY A 431 -9.20 -4.85 10.99
CA GLY A 431 -10.18 -3.86 11.42
C GLY A 431 -10.42 -2.76 10.39
N ALA A 432 -10.86 -1.59 10.87
CA ALA A 432 -11.23 -0.47 9.99
C ALA A 432 -11.06 0.90 10.67
N ALA A 433 -10.85 1.91 9.84
CA ALA A 433 -10.70 3.30 10.27
C ALA A 433 -11.27 4.30 9.27
N ILE A 434 -11.55 5.50 9.76
CA ILE A 434 -12.12 6.61 9.00
C ILE A 434 -11.44 7.92 9.38
N SER A 435 -10.83 8.58 8.40
CA SER A 435 -10.12 9.85 8.56
C SER A 435 -10.93 10.95 7.89
N LEU A 436 -11.57 11.79 8.69
CA LEU A 436 -12.51 12.83 8.28
C LEU A 436 -11.81 14.19 8.15
N GLY A 437 -11.82 14.78 6.96
CA GLY A 437 -11.33 16.16 6.75
C GLY A 437 -12.29 17.19 7.35
N VAL A 438 -11.90 17.88 8.42
CA VAL A 438 -12.78 18.81 9.16
C VAL A 438 -12.73 20.23 8.59
N GLY A 439 -13.19 20.34 7.34
CA GLY A 439 -13.20 21.57 6.51
C GLY A 439 -13.59 22.89 7.20
N PRO A 440 -14.57 22.95 8.13
CA PRO A 440 -14.92 24.21 8.81
C PRO A 440 -13.77 24.86 9.60
N LEU A 441 -12.79 24.07 10.04
CA LEU A 441 -11.63 24.57 10.80
C LEU A 441 -10.44 24.99 9.91
N GLU A 442 -10.44 24.66 8.61
CA GLU A 442 -9.31 24.96 7.70
C GLU A 442 -8.96 26.46 7.64
N SER A 443 -9.97 27.32 7.76
CA SER A 443 -9.81 28.78 7.79
C SER A 443 -9.10 29.36 9.03
N ILE A 444 -8.86 28.53 10.06
CA ILE A 444 -8.24 28.93 11.34
C ILE A 444 -7.02 28.05 11.68
N LEU A 445 -7.11 26.74 11.41
CA LEU A 445 -6.14 25.72 11.83
C LEU A 445 -5.51 24.95 10.65
N GLY A 446 -5.75 25.40 9.40
CA GLY A 446 -5.25 24.74 8.19
C GLY A 446 -5.80 23.32 8.00
N PRO A 447 -5.23 22.53 7.07
CA PRO A 447 -5.64 21.15 6.82
C PRO A 447 -5.67 20.35 8.12
N SER A 448 -6.87 19.88 8.48
CA SER A 448 -7.16 19.29 9.79
C SER A 448 -8.00 18.03 9.62
N THR A 449 -7.67 16.97 10.38
CA THR A 449 -8.30 15.66 10.28
C THR A 449 -8.71 15.13 11.66
N LEU A 450 -9.95 14.64 11.76
CA LEU A 450 -10.40 13.78 12.84
C LEU A 450 -10.37 12.33 12.35
N THR A 451 -9.49 11.53 12.94
CA THR A 451 -9.34 10.11 12.63
C THR A 451 -9.88 9.27 13.78
N VAL A 452 -10.68 8.26 13.47
CA VAL A 452 -11.03 7.20 14.42
C VAL A 452 -10.88 5.83 13.76
N GLY A 453 -10.44 4.83 14.53
CA GLY A 453 -10.21 3.49 14.00
C GLY A 453 -10.17 2.42 15.09
N TYR A 454 -10.33 1.17 14.66
CA TYR A 454 -10.37 -0.02 15.50
C TYR A 454 -9.62 -1.14 14.79
N LEU A 455 -8.70 -1.79 15.50
CA LEU A 455 -7.89 -2.91 15.03
C LEU A 455 -7.89 -3.99 16.13
N ALA A 456 -8.11 -5.25 15.77
CA ALA A 456 -8.05 -6.39 16.67
C ALA A 456 -7.01 -7.40 16.20
N GLY A 457 -6.17 -7.87 17.12
CA GLY A 457 -5.03 -8.74 16.85
C GLY A 457 -5.50 -10.08 16.30
N ASP A 458 -6.20 -10.85 17.14
CA ASP A 458 -6.69 -12.18 16.78
C ASP A 458 -8.09 -12.19 16.14
N ALA A 459 -8.35 -11.23 15.25
CA ALA A 459 -9.66 -11.04 14.63
C ALA A 459 -10.20 -12.26 13.85
N ALA A 460 -9.33 -13.22 13.52
CA ALA A 460 -9.65 -14.44 12.78
C ALA A 460 -10.01 -15.65 13.66
N ASN A 461 -9.66 -15.64 14.95
CA ASN A 461 -9.93 -16.75 15.87
C ASN A 461 -11.41 -16.74 16.34
N PRO A 462 -12.13 -17.87 16.22
CA PRO A 462 -13.52 -18.00 16.68
C PRO A 462 -13.65 -18.53 18.12
N GLY A 463 -12.55 -18.62 18.88
CA GLY A 463 -12.51 -19.13 20.25
C GLY A 463 -13.06 -18.17 21.31
N GLU A 464 -12.99 -18.61 22.57
CA GLU A 464 -13.13 -17.71 23.72
C GLU A 464 -11.90 -16.78 23.76
N ASP A 465 -12.09 -15.54 24.19
CA ASP A 465 -11.07 -14.48 24.28
C ASP A 465 -10.33 -14.19 22.96
N GLY A 466 -10.98 -14.48 21.81
CA GLY A 466 -10.49 -14.18 20.48
C GLY A 466 -11.51 -13.44 19.60
N GLY A 467 -11.11 -13.11 18.38
CA GLY A 467 -11.98 -12.52 17.37
C GLY A 467 -12.25 -11.02 17.54
N LEU A 468 -12.87 -10.43 16.53
CA LEU A 468 -12.94 -8.98 16.28
C LEU A 468 -13.49 -8.10 17.43
N PHE A 469 -14.15 -8.65 18.45
CA PHE A 469 -14.76 -7.86 19.54
C PHE A 469 -14.63 -8.49 20.95
N ASN A 470 -13.88 -9.58 21.12
CA ASN A 470 -13.79 -10.30 22.41
C ASN A 470 -12.35 -10.64 22.84
N GLY A 471 -11.35 -10.54 21.96
CA GLY A 471 -9.93 -10.57 22.35
C GLY A 471 -9.23 -9.23 22.11
N ASP A 472 -7.91 -9.25 22.24
CA ASP A 472 -6.94 -8.18 21.96
C ASP A 472 -7.35 -7.15 20.88
N TYR A 473 -7.46 -5.87 21.27
CA TYR A 473 -7.77 -4.77 20.35
C TYR A 473 -7.21 -3.39 20.77
N GLY A 474 -6.98 -2.53 19.77
CA GLY A 474 -6.68 -1.11 19.89
C GLY A 474 -7.74 -0.23 19.20
N ALA A 475 -8.34 0.71 19.94
CA ALA A 475 -9.34 1.66 19.46
C ALA A 475 -8.82 3.10 19.57
N LEU A 476 -8.47 3.70 18.42
CA LEU A 476 -7.86 5.02 18.32
C LEU A 476 -8.87 6.14 18.00
N ALA A 477 -8.65 7.30 18.60
CA ALA A 477 -9.18 8.59 18.17
C ALA A 477 -8.07 9.65 18.16
N GLN A 478 -7.87 10.35 17.04
CA GLN A 478 -6.85 11.40 16.89
C GLN A 478 -7.41 12.65 16.22
N LEU A 479 -6.98 13.81 16.71
CA LEU A 479 -7.12 15.10 16.04
C LEU A 479 -5.74 15.58 15.59
N ASN A 480 -5.57 15.87 14.30
CA ASN A 480 -4.36 16.48 13.74
C ASN A 480 -4.72 17.79 13.01
N PHE A 481 -3.87 18.81 13.11
CA PHE A 481 -4.05 20.12 12.48
C PHE A 481 -2.70 20.79 12.13
N ASN A 482 -2.71 21.69 11.14
CA ASN A 482 -1.49 22.25 10.53
C ASN A 482 -1.50 23.79 10.52
N ILE A 483 -0.67 24.41 11.36
CA ILE A 483 -0.53 25.87 11.45
C ILE A 483 0.37 26.36 10.30
N GLY A 484 -0.19 26.35 9.09
CA GLY A 484 0.51 26.59 7.83
C GLY A 484 1.52 25.49 7.50
N ASP A 485 2.36 25.72 6.49
CA ASP A 485 3.26 24.71 5.91
C ASP A 485 4.50 24.37 6.78
N ARG A 486 4.43 24.59 8.10
CA ARG A 486 5.58 24.51 9.01
C ARG A 486 5.33 23.83 10.35
N ILE A 487 4.11 23.80 10.87
CA ILE A 487 3.81 23.25 12.20
C ILE A 487 2.64 22.27 12.06
N GLY A 488 2.89 20.98 12.28
CA GLY A 488 1.85 19.99 12.53
C GLY A 488 1.71 19.75 14.04
N ILE A 489 0.49 19.54 14.53
CA ILE A 489 0.22 19.14 15.92
C ILE A 489 -0.86 18.06 15.94
N GLY A 490 -0.53 16.92 16.58
CA GLY A 490 -1.41 15.78 16.77
C GLY A 490 -1.72 15.57 18.25
N ALA A 491 -2.97 15.23 18.55
CA ALA A 491 -3.41 14.77 19.85
C ALA A 491 -4.18 13.45 19.68
N THR A 492 -3.64 12.38 20.26
CA THR A 492 -4.02 10.99 20.01
C THR A 492 -4.48 10.34 21.31
N TYR A 493 -5.55 9.56 21.23
CA TYR A 493 -6.05 8.71 22.32
C TYR A 493 -6.21 7.29 21.79
N VAL A 494 -5.76 6.30 22.55
CA VAL A 494 -6.01 4.88 22.25
C VAL A 494 -6.54 4.20 23.51
N HIS A 495 -7.69 3.55 23.37
CA HIS A 495 -8.21 2.61 24.35
C HIS A 495 -7.91 1.20 23.84
N GLY A 496 -7.14 0.42 24.58
CA GLY A 496 -6.80 -0.95 24.20
C GLY A 496 -7.16 -1.95 25.28
N TYR A 497 -7.71 -3.09 24.90
CA TYR A 497 -7.84 -4.27 25.75
C TYR A 497 -6.80 -5.29 25.28
N HIS A 498 -6.03 -5.82 26.21
CA HIS A 498 -4.96 -6.79 25.97
C HIS A 498 -5.22 -8.01 26.85
N ASP A 499 -5.15 -9.21 26.28
CA ASP A 499 -5.36 -10.44 27.03
C ASP A 499 -4.16 -10.77 27.95
N ALA A 500 -4.27 -11.84 28.75
CA ALA A 500 -3.18 -12.21 29.66
C ALA A 500 -1.93 -12.59 28.86
N PHE A 501 -0.80 -11.98 29.20
CA PHE A 501 0.49 -12.05 28.48
C PHE A 501 0.55 -11.33 27.11
N SER A 502 -0.51 -10.63 26.67
CA SER A 502 -0.44 -9.82 25.45
C SER A 502 0.24 -8.46 25.72
N PRO A 503 1.29 -8.10 24.95
CA PRO A 503 2.10 -6.91 25.19
C PRO A 503 1.44 -5.62 24.70
N ILE A 504 1.34 -4.61 25.57
CA ILE A 504 0.63 -3.33 25.31
C ILE A 504 1.10 -2.63 24.01
N PHE A 505 2.37 -2.74 23.63
CA PHE A 505 2.97 -2.11 22.45
C PHE A 505 3.46 -3.14 21.40
N GLY A 506 2.75 -4.27 21.25
CA GLY A 506 3.15 -5.37 20.37
C GLY A 506 2.37 -5.56 19.08
N LEU A 507 1.81 -4.51 18.46
CA LEU A 507 1.09 -4.60 17.16
C LEU A 507 -0.14 -5.53 17.14
N GLY A 508 -0.71 -5.84 18.30
CA GLY A 508 -1.78 -6.84 18.43
C GLY A 508 -1.28 -8.30 18.36
N ALA A 509 0.00 -8.54 18.66
CA ALA A 509 0.47 -9.87 19.04
C ALA A 509 -0.26 -10.35 20.30
N VAL A 510 -0.66 -11.62 20.31
CA VAL A 510 -1.32 -12.27 21.45
C VAL A 510 -0.30 -13.03 22.26
N GLY A 511 -0.36 -12.95 23.59
CA GLY A 511 0.54 -13.71 24.46
C GLY A 511 0.25 -15.22 24.46
N ASP A 512 1.30 -16.03 24.52
CA ASP A 512 1.18 -17.45 24.86
C ASP A 512 1.62 -17.70 26.31
N ALA A 513 0.66 -18.09 27.16
CA ALA A 513 0.92 -18.49 28.55
C ALA A 513 1.73 -19.79 28.68
N SER A 514 1.98 -20.52 27.58
CA SER A 514 2.87 -21.68 27.51
C SER A 514 4.33 -21.31 27.19
N ALA A 515 4.57 -20.13 26.63
CA ALA A 515 5.91 -19.61 26.43
C ALA A 515 6.57 -19.33 27.80
N THR A 516 7.78 -19.84 28.00
CA THR A 516 8.67 -19.30 29.03
C THR A 516 8.92 -17.84 28.69
N ALA A 517 8.49 -16.90 29.54
CA ALA A 517 8.30 -15.47 29.24
C ALA A 517 9.55 -14.66 28.81
N PHE A 518 10.67 -15.34 28.55
CA PHE A 518 11.97 -14.80 28.19
C PHE A 518 12.53 -15.38 26.88
N SER A 519 11.84 -16.32 26.22
CA SER A 519 12.37 -17.09 25.07
C SER A 519 11.80 -16.69 23.70
N ASP A 520 10.86 -15.75 23.63
CA ASP A 520 10.34 -15.18 22.38
C ASP A 520 10.23 -13.66 22.57
N GLN A 521 10.93 -12.89 21.74
CA GLN A 521 10.95 -11.44 21.85
C GLN A 521 9.69 -10.80 21.25
N PHE A 522 9.03 -11.46 20.28
CA PHE A 522 7.84 -10.94 19.61
C PHE A 522 6.58 -11.04 20.50
N THR A 523 6.52 -12.00 21.42
CA THR A 523 5.46 -12.05 22.45
C THR A 523 5.61 -10.97 23.54
N ASN A 524 6.71 -10.20 23.53
CA ASN A 524 7.00 -9.18 24.55
C ASN A 524 6.84 -7.73 24.08
N GLY A 525 6.54 -7.49 22.79
CA GLY A 525 6.28 -6.17 22.22
C GLY A 525 7.24 -5.82 21.07
N VAL A 526 7.07 -4.63 20.46
CA VAL A 526 8.00 -4.14 19.40
C VAL A 526 8.71 -2.84 19.75
N VAL A 527 8.47 -2.31 20.96
CA VAL A 527 9.11 -1.10 21.50
C VAL A 527 8.93 -1.05 23.02
N GLY A 528 9.93 -0.55 23.76
CA GLY A 528 9.86 -0.39 25.22
C GLY A 528 10.12 -1.64 26.06
N THR A 529 10.22 -1.40 27.37
CA THR A 529 10.59 -2.38 28.39
C THR A 529 9.60 -3.56 28.46
N PHE A 530 10.06 -4.70 28.99
CA PHE A 530 9.17 -5.81 29.39
C PHE A 530 8.10 -5.30 30.36
N PHE A 531 8.51 -4.51 31.36
CA PHE A 531 7.63 -4.05 32.44
C PHE A 531 6.49 -3.16 31.95
N ALA A 532 6.73 -2.32 30.94
CA ALA A 532 5.69 -1.48 30.32
C ALA A 532 4.78 -2.25 29.36
N ASN A 533 5.29 -3.29 28.68
CA ASN A 533 4.48 -4.15 27.83
C ASN A 533 3.61 -5.11 28.65
N ASN A 534 4.13 -5.65 29.76
CA ASN A 534 3.53 -6.71 30.55
C ASN A 534 3.31 -6.33 32.04
N PRO A 535 2.54 -5.28 32.36
CA PRO A 535 2.42 -4.78 33.74
C PRO A 535 1.68 -5.74 34.70
N SER A 536 0.77 -6.58 34.21
CA SER A 536 0.11 -7.61 35.05
C SER A 536 1.03 -8.79 35.36
N ALA A 537 1.85 -9.23 34.39
CA ALA A 537 2.89 -10.22 34.62
C ALA A 537 3.94 -9.70 35.60
N THR A 538 4.31 -8.42 35.49
CA THR A 538 5.18 -7.69 36.44
C THR A 538 4.59 -7.68 37.84
N GLY A 539 3.31 -7.34 38.00
CA GLY A 539 2.60 -7.41 39.28
C GLY A 539 2.59 -8.82 39.90
N SER A 540 2.39 -9.87 39.08
CA SER A 540 2.48 -11.28 39.53
C SER A 540 3.90 -11.66 39.96
N LEU A 541 4.92 -11.25 39.20
CA LEU A 541 6.34 -11.51 39.48
C LEU A 541 6.76 -10.88 40.81
N LEU A 542 6.49 -9.59 41.01
CA LEU A 542 6.85 -8.85 42.22
C LEU A 542 6.08 -9.31 43.47
N SER A 543 4.86 -9.84 43.32
CA SER A 543 4.03 -10.29 44.45
C SER A 543 4.21 -11.77 44.82
N THR A 544 4.55 -12.63 43.87
CA THR A 544 4.60 -14.10 44.09
C THR A 544 5.88 -14.79 43.64
N GLY A 545 6.84 -14.08 43.03
CA GLY A 545 8.07 -14.66 42.50
C GLY A 545 7.88 -15.40 41.17
N GLY A 546 6.79 -15.15 40.44
CA GLY A 546 6.56 -15.72 39.12
C GLY A 546 5.23 -15.28 38.48
N PHE A 547 5.01 -15.68 37.24
CA PHE A 547 3.91 -15.21 36.39
C PHE A 547 2.57 -15.95 36.56
N GLY A 548 2.41 -16.71 37.65
CA GLY A 548 1.26 -17.60 37.86
C GLY A 548 -0.10 -16.91 38.03
N ASN A 549 -0.15 -15.58 38.14
CA ASN A 549 -1.37 -14.79 38.29
C ASN A 549 -1.51 -13.67 37.25
N THR A 550 -0.85 -13.73 36.09
CA THR A 550 -1.05 -12.74 35.02
C THR A 550 -2.54 -12.63 34.63
N VAL A 551 -3.04 -11.40 34.44
CA VAL A 551 -4.43 -11.09 34.05
C VAL A 551 -4.48 -10.17 32.83
N PRO A 552 -5.59 -10.14 32.08
CA PRO A 552 -5.81 -9.15 31.03
C PRO A 552 -5.72 -7.70 31.55
N THR A 553 -5.37 -6.78 30.67
CA THR A 553 -5.08 -5.38 30.98
C THR A 553 -5.85 -4.44 30.06
N VAL A 554 -6.53 -3.44 30.64
CA VAL A 554 -7.19 -2.36 29.90
C VAL A 554 -6.31 -1.11 29.94
N SER A 555 -5.78 -0.72 28.79
CA SER A 555 -4.95 0.46 28.58
C SER A 555 -5.78 1.68 28.15
N ASN A 556 -5.46 2.85 28.71
CA ASN A 556 -6.01 4.14 28.31
C ASN A 556 -4.84 5.10 28.08
N SER A 557 -4.52 5.30 26.81
CA SER A 557 -3.28 5.94 26.35
C SER A 557 -3.56 7.29 25.74
N TYR A 558 -2.78 8.29 26.12
CA TYR A 558 -2.92 9.69 25.73
C TYR A 558 -1.58 10.16 25.16
N GLY A 559 -1.57 10.65 23.92
CA GLY A 559 -0.38 11.10 23.21
C GLY A 559 -0.53 12.50 22.66
N ILE A 560 0.58 13.26 22.66
CA ILE A 560 0.72 14.52 21.94
C ILE A 560 1.99 14.42 21.09
N GLU A 561 1.90 14.85 19.84
CA GLU A 561 3.04 14.92 18.90
C GLU A 561 3.04 16.26 18.16
N ALA A 562 4.23 16.71 17.75
CA ALA A 562 4.40 17.93 16.98
C ALA A 562 5.61 17.85 16.04
N ALA A 563 5.45 18.41 14.84
CA ALA A 563 6.52 18.60 13.86
C ALA A 563 6.70 20.09 13.55
N PHE A 564 7.92 20.59 13.60
CA PHE A 564 8.29 21.96 13.26
C PHE A 564 9.39 22.03 12.19
N ARG A 565 9.01 22.48 11.00
CA ARG A 565 9.89 22.70 9.85
C ARG A 565 10.58 24.07 9.97
N LEU A 566 11.67 24.11 10.73
CA LEU A 566 12.49 25.30 10.99
C LEU A 566 12.98 25.94 9.67
N THR A 567 13.48 25.12 8.75
CA THR A 567 13.84 25.53 7.38
C THR A 567 13.38 24.48 6.36
N ASN A 568 13.58 24.70 5.07
CA ASN A 568 13.30 23.68 4.05
C ASN A 568 14.12 22.38 4.22
N ASN A 569 15.24 22.45 4.95
CA ASN A 569 16.21 21.35 5.10
C ASN A 569 16.45 20.96 6.57
N ILE A 570 15.67 21.51 7.51
CA ILE A 570 15.78 21.20 8.95
C ILE A 570 14.38 21.07 9.51
N SER A 571 14.07 19.88 10.02
CA SER A 571 12.87 19.60 10.81
C SER A 571 13.25 19.22 12.23
N ILE A 572 12.41 19.60 13.18
CA ILE A 572 12.43 19.14 14.57
C ILE A 572 11.08 18.50 14.83
N SER A 573 11.05 17.28 15.35
CA SER A 573 9.80 16.55 15.64
C SER A 573 9.91 15.81 16.96
N GLY A 574 8.77 15.46 17.55
CA GLY A 574 8.75 14.69 18.79
C GLY A 574 7.35 14.43 19.33
N PHE A 575 7.29 13.55 20.32
CA PHE A 575 6.08 13.08 20.97
C PHE A 575 6.25 12.94 22.48
N GLY A 576 5.13 12.88 23.19
CA GLY A 576 5.04 12.39 24.56
C GLY A 576 3.73 11.65 24.76
N SER A 577 3.78 10.51 25.44
CA SER A 577 2.63 9.67 25.75
C SER A 577 2.60 9.22 27.22
N TYR A 578 1.39 9.07 27.72
CA TYR A 578 1.06 8.53 29.04
C TYR A 578 -0.01 7.46 28.89
N THR A 579 0.18 6.31 29.52
CA THR A 579 -0.74 5.18 29.49
C THR A 579 -1.11 4.78 30.91
N ASN A 580 -2.40 4.87 31.21
CA ASN A 580 -2.99 4.31 32.43
C ASN A 580 -3.49 2.89 32.13
N ALA A 581 -2.78 1.89 32.65
CA ALA A 581 -3.12 0.48 32.52
C ALA A 581 -3.91 -0.01 33.75
N ILE A 582 -4.99 -0.74 33.52
CA ILE A 582 -5.88 -1.28 34.56
C ILE A 582 -5.77 -2.80 34.51
N LEU A 583 -5.19 -3.39 35.56
CA LEU A 583 -4.94 -4.83 35.67
C LEU A 583 -6.22 -5.48 36.20
N LEU A 584 -6.88 -6.33 35.40
CA LEU A 584 -8.26 -6.72 35.71
C LEU A 584 -8.37 -7.55 37.00
N GLY A 585 -8.97 -6.95 38.04
CA GLY A 585 -9.05 -7.51 39.38
C GLY A 585 -7.76 -7.39 40.22
N GLN A 586 -6.71 -6.78 39.68
CA GLN A 586 -5.38 -6.68 40.31
C GLN A 586 -4.82 -5.25 40.43
N GLY A 587 -5.57 -4.21 40.10
CA GLY A 587 -5.14 -2.82 40.35
C GLY A 587 -4.77 -2.08 39.07
N GLY A 588 -3.60 -1.46 39.02
CA GLY A 588 -3.22 -0.57 37.92
C GLY A 588 -1.73 -0.26 37.81
N ALA A 589 -1.36 0.37 36.69
CA ALA A 589 0.01 0.75 36.37
C ALA A 589 0.05 2.06 35.56
N GLU A 590 1.09 2.87 35.79
CA GLU A 590 1.39 4.07 35.00
C GLU A 590 2.57 3.80 34.08
N ILE A 591 2.41 4.05 32.78
CA ILE A 591 3.44 3.89 31.76
C ILE A 591 3.67 5.22 31.05
N TRP A 592 4.92 5.54 30.77
CA TRP A 592 5.34 6.81 30.18
C TRP A 592 6.30 6.58 29.00
N SER A 593 6.25 7.44 27.98
CA SER A 593 7.26 7.52 26.92
C SER A 593 7.30 8.92 26.31
N TYR A 594 8.45 9.37 25.84
CA TYR A 594 8.59 10.67 25.18
C TYR A 594 9.90 10.72 24.40
N GLY A 595 9.92 11.45 23.28
CA GLY A 595 11.13 11.60 22.47
C GLY A 595 11.06 12.79 21.54
N ALA A 596 12.21 13.31 21.15
CA ALA A 596 12.33 14.36 20.15
C ALA A 596 13.62 14.19 19.33
N GLY A 597 13.55 14.55 18.05
CA GLY A 597 14.66 14.50 17.13
C GLY A 597 14.79 15.74 16.26
N VAL A 598 15.97 15.87 15.66
CA VAL A 598 16.27 16.84 14.62
C VAL A 598 16.80 16.11 13.38
N ALA A 599 16.19 16.39 12.24
CA ALA A 599 16.55 15.83 10.96
C ALA A 599 17.00 16.92 9.98
N PHE A 600 18.12 16.64 9.30
CA PHE A 600 18.72 17.50 8.28
C PHE A 600 18.61 16.78 6.93
N SER A 601 17.73 17.25 6.04
CA SER A 601 17.62 16.72 4.67
C SER A 601 18.61 17.40 3.73
N ASP A 602 19.07 16.65 2.73
CA ASP A 602 20.14 17.00 1.79
C ASP A 602 21.50 17.26 2.49
N PHE A 603 21.74 16.63 3.63
CA PHE A 603 22.93 16.88 4.46
C PHE A 603 24.21 16.40 3.77
N GLY A 604 24.96 17.35 3.19
CA GLY A 604 26.20 17.14 2.45
C GLY A 604 26.01 16.71 0.98
N LYS A 605 24.87 16.12 0.64
CA LYS A 605 24.45 15.74 -0.72
C LYS A 605 22.92 15.68 -0.77
N GLU A 606 22.35 16.09 -1.90
CA GLU A 606 20.94 15.90 -2.25
C GLU A 606 20.49 14.44 -2.04
N GLY A 607 19.34 14.26 -1.39
CA GLY A 607 18.76 12.97 -1.02
C GLY A 607 19.28 12.35 0.29
N ASN A 608 20.42 12.82 0.83
CA ASN A 608 20.95 12.31 2.10
C ASN A 608 20.16 12.85 3.30
N ILE A 609 20.09 12.08 4.39
CA ILE A 609 19.46 12.50 5.64
C ILE A 609 20.43 12.25 6.80
N LEU A 610 20.66 13.25 7.64
CA LEU A 610 21.25 13.09 8.96
C LEU A 610 20.12 13.24 10.00
N GLY A 611 19.84 12.19 10.77
CA GLY A 611 18.88 12.21 11.86
C GLY A 611 19.56 11.99 13.21
N ILE A 612 19.12 12.73 14.23
CA ILE A 612 19.46 12.50 15.63
C ILE A 612 18.16 12.52 16.43
N PHE A 613 17.86 11.46 17.17
CA PHE A 613 16.67 11.32 18.02
C PHE A 613 17.07 11.00 19.45
N ALA A 614 16.38 11.55 20.44
CA ALA A 614 16.61 11.25 21.85
C ALA A 614 15.30 11.22 22.63
N GLY A 615 15.12 10.24 23.52
CA GLY A 615 13.90 10.07 24.30
C GLY A 615 14.03 8.98 25.36
N VAL A 616 12.88 8.52 25.86
CA VAL A 616 12.73 7.36 26.74
C VAL A 616 11.64 6.47 26.15
N GLN A 617 11.94 5.18 25.98
CA GLN A 617 10.98 4.20 25.46
C GLN A 617 9.84 3.94 26.46
N PRO A 618 8.76 3.22 26.11
CA PRO A 618 7.72 2.86 27.08
C PRO A 618 8.31 2.16 28.31
N TYR A 619 8.18 2.81 29.46
CA TYR A 619 8.71 2.36 30.75
C TYR A 619 7.64 2.42 31.84
N LEU A 620 7.74 1.52 32.82
CA LEU A 620 6.80 1.39 33.92
C LEU A 620 7.15 2.38 35.03
N GLY A 621 6.35 3.44 35.16
CA GLY A 621 6.54 4.52 36.14
C GLY A 621 5.95 4.24 37.53
N SER A 622 5.01 3.30 37.65
CA SER A 622 4.56 2.69 38.91
C SER A 622 3.59 1.54 38.67
N VAL A 623 3.47 0.61 39.62
CA VAL A 623 2.44 -0.45 39.65
C VAL A 623 1.86 -0.62 41.06
N ASP A 624 0.53 -0.63 41.15
CA ASP A 624 -0.25 -0.92 42.37
C ASP A 624 -0.97 -2.26 42.16
N ALA A 625 -0.54 -3.29 42.90
CA ALA A 625 -1.08 -4.65 42.77
C ALA A 625 -1.07 -5.43 44.10
N PRO A 626 -1.97 -6.42 44.30
CA PRO A 626 -2.03 -7.23 45.52
C PRO A 626 -0.69 -7.85 45.93
N GLY A 627 -0.13 -7.39 47.06
CA GLY A 627 1.17 -7.83 47.59
C GLY A 627 2.34 -6.93 47.19
N VAL A 628 2.20 -6.16 46.10
CA VAL A 628 3.16 -5.13 45.65
C VAL A 628 2.84 -3.82 46.37
N ASN A 629 3.38 -3.63 47.57
CA ASN A 629 3.14 -2.42 48.37
C ASN A 629 4.00 -1.25 47.87
N ASP A 630 3.56 -0.59 46.78
CA ASP A 630 4.24 0.58 46.17
C ASP A 630 5.74 0.33 46.03
N VAL A 631 6.09 -0.80 45.37
CA VAL A 631 7.48 -1.11 45.00
C VAL A 631 7.88 -0.05 43.99
N ASP A 632 8.64 0.93 44.45
CA ASP A 632 8.88 2.14 43.69
C ASP A 632 9.92 1.89 42.59
N ILE A 633 9.46 1.34 41.46
CA ILE A 633 10.25 1.20 40.23
C ILE A 633 10.72 2.60 39.73
N ARG A 634 10.32 3.71 40.36
CA ARG A 634 10.92 5.04 40.18
C ARG A 634 12.35 5.17 40.69
N ASP A 635 12.83 4.26 41.54
CA ASP A 635 14.25 4.16 41.92
C ASP A 635 15.10 3.42 40.86
N SER A 636 14.48 2.82 39.82
CA SER A 636 15.21 2.35 38.63
C SER A 636 15.64 3.50 37.73
N ASP A 637 16.78 3.34 37.04
CA ASP A 637 17.18 4.30 36.02
C ASP A 637 16.29 4.22 34.77
N ARG A 638 16.26 5.32 34.01
CA ARG A 638 15.31 5.50 32.91
C ARG A 638 15.89 4.95 31.59
N PRO A 639 15.11 4.21 30.79
CA PRO A 639 15.56 3.67 29.51
C PRO A 639 15.69 4.77 28.43
N TYR A 640 16.73 5.63 28.55
CA TYR A 640 16.98 6.67 27.56
C TYR A 640 17.49 6.04 26.27
N HIS A 641 16.80 6.32 25.18
CA HIS A 641 17.18 5.92 23.84
C HIS A 641 17.75 7.13 23.10
N ILE A 642 18.97 7.01 22.58
CA ILE A 642 19.64 8.02 21.76
C ILE A 642 20.06 7.38 20.44
N GLU A 643 19.43 7.77 19.33
CA GLU A 643 19.77 7.31 17.98
C GLU A 643 20.45 8.42 17.17
N ALA A 644 21.49 8.07 16.41
CA ALA A 644 22.04 8.92 15.36
C ALA A 644 22.29 8.09 14.09
N PHE A 645 21.71 8.49 12.96
CA PHE A 645 21.86 7.82 11.66
C PHE A 645 22.18 8.78 10.53
N TYR A 646 22.92 8.30 9.52
CA TYR A 646 23.21 9.07 8.31
C TYR A 646 22.89 8.25 7.05
N LYS A 647 21.70 8.46 6.48
CA LYS A 647 21.34 7.87 5.18
C LYS A 647 22.14 8.56 4.07
N PHE A 648 23.10 7.83 3.52
CA PHE A 648 23.81 8.21 2.30
C PHE A 648 23.07 7.64 1.08
N GLN A 649 22.45 8.52 0.30
CA GLN A 649 21.75 8.13 -0.93
C GLN A 649 22.79 7.84 -2.03
N VAL A 650 22.91 6.59 -2.48
CA VAL A 650 23.87 6.17 -3.51
C VAL A 650 23.31 6.50 -4.90
N SER A 651 22.07 6.08 -5.15
CA SER A 651 21.26 6.37 -6.34
C SER A 651 19.79 6.57 -5.93
N GLU A 652 18.90 6.85 -6.89
CA GLU A 652 17.44 6.94 -6.62
C GLU A 652 16.87 5.68 -5.94
N ASN A 653 17.45 4.51 -6.25
CA ASN A 653 16.97 3.19 -5.81
C ASN A 653 17.80 2.57 -4.67
N ILE A 654 18.94 3.17 -4.27
CA ILE A 654 19.88 2.55 -3.33
C ILE A 654 20.35 3.58 -2.30
N SER A 655 20.25 3.24 -1.03
CA SER A 655 20.83 4.00 0.08
C SER A 655 21.62 3.11 1.05
N VAL A 656 22.58 3.72 1.75
CA VAL A 656 23.38 3.08 2.80
C VAL A 656 23.32 3.97 4.04
N THR A 657 22.86 3.42 5.15
CA THR A 657 22.58 4.10 6.41
C THR A 657 23.39 3.46 7.53
N PRO A 658 24.64 3.91 7.77
CA PRO A 658 25.26 3.76 9.06
C PRO A 658 24.47 4.51 10.14
N GLY A 659 24.41 3.95 11.34
CA GLY A 659 23.95 4.63 12.54
C GLY A 659 24.32 3.88 13.81
N VAL A 660 24.01 4.51 14.93
CA VAL A 660 24.22 3.98 16.28
C VAL A 660 23.00 4.31 17.14
N ILE A 661 22.59 3.35 17.96
CA ILE A 661 21.62 3.51 19.04
C ILE A 661 22.38 3.30 20.34
N TRP A 662 22.14 4.16 21.34
CA TRP A 662 22.58 3.99 22.72
C TRP A 662 21.34 3.94 23.60
N LEU A 663 21.24 2.88 24.39
CA LEU A 663 20.24 2.64 25.43
C LEU A 663 20.96 2.72 26.77
N THR A 664 20.60 3.68 27.61
CA THR A 664 20.98 3.64 29.03
C THR A 664 19.89 2.91 29.79
N ALA A 665 20.22 2.07 30.77
CA ALA A 665 19.24 1.35 31.60
C ALA A 665 18.14 0.62 30.79
N PRO A 666 18.51 -0.25 29.82
CA PRO A 666 17.52 -1.04 29.11
C PRO A 666 16.72 -1.88 30.10
N ASN A 667 15.43 -2.04 29.83
CA ASN A 667 14.46 -2.69 30.69
C ASN A 667 14.33 -2.11 32.11
N GLN A 668 14.82 -0.89 32.37
CA GLN A 668 14.94 -0.32 33.72
C GLN A 668 15.91 -1.10 34.64
N GLY A 669 16.98 -1.66 34.06
CA GLY A 669 18.18 -2.11 34.79
C GLY A 669 19.19 -0.97 35.02
N ASP A 670 20.43 -1.32 35.41
CA ASP A 670 21.49 -0.35 35.73
C ASP A 670 22.54 -0.18 34.62
N ASP A 671 22.48 -1.00 33.57
CA ASP A 671 23.54 -1.16 32.55
C ASP A 671 23.34 -0.30 31.28
N ASP A 672 24.35 -0.25 30.41
CA ASP A 672 24.32 0.47 29.12
C ASP A 672 24.45 -0.52 27.94
N ALA A 673 23.61 -0.36 26.91
CA ALA A 673 23.68 -1.12 25.66
C ALA A 673 23.80 -0.20 24.42
N VAL A 674 24.66 -0.55 23.47
CA VAL A 674 24.94 0.23 22.26
C VAL A 674 24.79 -0.67 21.03
N ILE A 675 23.85 -0.34 20.13
CA ILE A 675 23.65 -1.08 18.88
C ILE A 675 24.31 -0.32 17.73
N GLY A 676 25.25 -0.96 17.03
CA GLY A 676 25.90 -0.42 15.84
C GLY A 676 25.31 -1.05 14.57
N THR A 677 24.85 -0.24 13.61
CA THR A 677 24.17 -0.75 12.41
C THR A 677 24.67 -0.11 11.13
N LEU A 678 24.84 -0.94 10.09
CA LEU A 678 25.05 -0.53 8.70
C LEU A 678 23.94 -1.15 7.81
N ARG A 679 22.85 -0.40 7.64
CA ARG A 679 21.69 -0.81 6.84
C ARG A 679 21.88 -0.39 5.37
N THR A 680 21.79 -1.31 4.43
CA THR A 680 21.70 -1.02 2.99
C THR A 680 20.28 -1.30 2.51
N THR A 681 19.66 -0.33 1.82
CA THR A 681 18.27 -0.45 1.35
C THR A 681 18.20 -0.26 -0.16
N PHE A 682 17.63 -1.25 -0.84
CA PHE A 682 17.30 -1.27 -2.26
C PHE A 682 15.79 -1.10 -2.44
N ARG A 683 15.36 -0.30 -3.42
CA ARG A 683 13.94 -0.06 -3.74
C ARG A 683 13.71 -0.13 -5.25
N PHE A 684 12.68 -0.83 -5.71
CA PHE A 684 12.43 -1.10 -7.13
C PHE A 684 10.94 -1.20 -7.48
#